data_AF-A0A925BBF1-F1
#
_entry.id   AF-A0A925BBF1-F1
#
_cell.length_a   1.000
_cell.length_b   1.000
_cell.length_c   1.000
_cell.angle_alpha   90.00
_cell.angle_beta   90.00
_cell.angle_gamma   90.00
#
_symmetry.space_group_name_H-M   'P 1'
#
loop_
_entity.id
_entity.type
_entity.pdbx_description
1 polymer ?
#
loop_
_entity_poly.entity_id
_entity_poly.type
_entity_poly.pdbx_seq_one_letter_code
_entity_poly.pdbx_strand_id
1 'polypeptide(L)'
;MKTIEIPEFALVVLIGASGSGKSTFARTHFLPTETLSSDYFRALVSDDETDQSATSDAFDALHHLAALRLKRRKLTVIDATNVQAAARKPLVDLARRYHAVPVAVVLDVSEGVCAARNSDRPNRDFGKHVVARHVKELRRSVTSLRREGFRYVFHLEGEAAIADADVRRTPLWTDKRAELGPFDVIGDVHGCYEELCDLLRTLGYAPDDDGIYRHDAGRRLIFVGDLVDRGPRTVETATLVMNAVAAGAAFCVPGNHDDKLKRALEGRKVTVSHGLQESLNEIAALPDAERQMFTVRFVSFVDGLVSHLWLDGGKLAVAHAGVKADMIGRASGVIREFCLYGDTTGETTPDGFPVRRDWAAEYRGEAFVVYGHTPVDAVRIVNNTANIDTGVVFGGALSALRLPGREVVSVPSRAAYSPAPLVSHPEDVPGAGAEGLQLSDHTGRRVVFTRLIGNVVVAEGNNAAALEVMSRFAAHPRWLIYLPPTMSPVETASAEDYLEHPAEAFAYFARQGIRNVLCEEKHMGSRAVMVVCRDVDTATRRFGAAAGDLPGAILTRTGRLFTTDRVLHEAILAETSRAISAAGLWDELETDWLCLDAELLPWNAKAQTLLKEQYAPVAAAGRVALKEEILLLEKATTRGVPGTDAALAVAQSRLRDLESYRVAYGRYCWDVRGIADLRIAPFHVMAAERRIFIDQTHPWHVATLARLADHSPLFQKTATLPVNTQDADSVAAGIAWWSERTENGGEGMVVKPLSFLPPKKCQPAVKVRGREYLRIIYGPEYTQPANLERLKERSLGAKRSLATREFALGIEGLERFVSGDSLRRVHECAFSVLALESEPVDPRL
;
A
#
# COMPACT_ATOMS: atom_id res chain seq x y z
N MET A 1 42.03 -25.76 12.46
CA MET A 1 40.74 -25.20 12.00
C MET A 1 40.31 -24.02 12.87
N LYS A 2 40.27 -22.81 12.30
CA LYS A 2 39.87 -21.58 12.99
C LYS A 2 38.53 -21.10 12.43
N THR A 3 37.46 -21.21 13.21
CA THR A 3 36.12 -20.76 12.78
C THR A 3 36.02 -19.23 12.80
N ILE A 4 35.54 -18.66 11.69
CA ILE A 4 35.29 -17.23 11.49
C ILE A 4 33.79 -17.04 11.35
N GLU A 5 33.14 -16.45 12.36
CA GLU A 5 31.71 -16.16 12.33
C GLU A 5 31.46 -14.75 11.78
N ILE A 6 30.75 -14.67 10.66
CA ILE A 6 30.43 -13.41 9.97
C ILE A 6 28.91 -13.23 9.98
N PRO A 7 28.40 -12.05 10.39
CA PRO A 7 26.97 -11.77 10.26
C PRO A 7 26.48 -11.90 8.82
N GLU A 8 25.29 -12.48 8.63
CA GLU A 8 24.65 -12.60 7.31
C GLU A 8 24.49 -11.25 6.60
N PHE A 9 24.38 -10.16 7.36
CA PHE A 9 24.41 -8.80 6.85
C PHE A 9 25.65 -8.04 7.33
N ALA A 10 26.71 -8.09 6.51
CA ALA A 10 27.99 -7.45 6.76
C ALA A 10 28.62 -6.87 5.50
N LEU A 11 29.50 -5.87 5.71
CA LEU A 11 30.51 -5.47 4.74
C LEU A 11 31.85 -6.06 5.18
N VAL A 12 32.32 -7.06 4.46
CA VAL A 12 33.60 -7.74 4.72
C VAL A 12 34.68 -7.05 3.90
N VAL A 13 35.76 -6.64 4.56
CA VAL A 13 36.93 -6.04 3.93
C VAL A 13 38.09 -7.02 4.07
N LEU A 14 38.55 -7.58 2.95
CA LEU A 14 39.76 -8.39 2.93
C LEU A 14 40.97 -7.47 2.96
N ILE A 15 41.91 -7.74 3.86
CA ILE A 15 43.07 -6.89 4.11
C ILE A 15 44.34 -7.75 3.98
N GLY A 16 45.26 -7.36 3.10
CA GLY A 16 46.52 -8.09 2.93
C GLY A 16 47.30 -7.64 1.70
N ALA A 17 48.61 -7.89 1.71
CA ALA A 17 49.49 -7.54 0.60
C ALA A 17 49.08 -8.23 -0.72
N SER A 18 49.52 -7.68 -1.86
CA SER A 18 49.40 -8.40 -3.13
C SER A 18 50.11 -9.75 -3.01
N GLY A 19 49.47 -10.85 -3.44
CA GLY A 19 50.01 -12.21 -3.27
C GLY A 19 49.64 -12.91 -1.95
N SER A 20 48.98 -12.22 -1.00
CA SER A 20 48.61 -12.83 0.30
C SER A 20 47.51 -13.88 0.24
N GLY A 21 46.84 -14.04 -0.92
CA GLY A 21 45.78 -15.05 -1.12
C GLY A 21 44.34 -14.54 -0.98
N LYS A 22 44.11 -13.22 -0.86
CA LYS A 22 42.75 -12.63 -0.69
C LYS A 22 41.72 -13.13 -1.70
N SER A 23 42.01 -13.06 -3.00
CA SER A 23 41.06 -13.50 -4.03
C SER A 23 40.79 -15.01 -3.98
N THR A 24 41.79 -15.81 -3.57
CA THR A 24 41.60 -17.25 -3.34
C THR A 24 40.72 -17.50 -2.12
N PHE A 25 40.97 -16.80 -1.02
CA PHE A 25 40.13 -16.83 0.18
C PHE A 25 38.69 -16.42 -0.13
N ALA A 26 38.52 -15.34 -0.90
CA ALA A 26 37.21 -14.85 -1.34
C ALA A 26 36.43 -15.91 -2.12
N ARG A 27 37.06 -16.51 -3.13
CA ARG A 27 36.47 -17.59 -3.95
C ARG A 27 36.15 -18.86 -3.16
N THR A 28 36.90 -19.14 -2.10
CA THR A 28 36.72 -20.34 -1.29
C THR A 28 35.53 -20.19 -0.36
N HIS A 29 35.31 -19.01 0.22
CA HIS A 29 34.37 -18.81 1.32
C HIS A 29 33.13 -17.97 0.98
N PHE A 30 33.13 -17.27 -0.15
CA PHE A 30 32.04 -16.37 -0.55
C PHE A 30 31.59 -16.64 -1.98
N LEU A 31 30.34 -16.27 -2.28
CA LEU A 31 29.82 -16.39 -3.62
C LEU A 31 30.55 -15.42 -4.57
N PRO A 32 30.71 -15.78 -5.86
CA PRO A 32 31.27 -14.86 -6.85
C PRO A 32 30.52 -13.53 -6.91
N THR A 33 29.20 -13.55 -6.70
CA THR A 33 28.35 -12.35 -6.70
C THR A 33 28.46 -11.52 -5.43
N GLU A 34 29.05 -12.04 -4.35
CA GLU A 34 29.28 -11.30 -3.10
C GLU A 34 30.60 -10.52 -3.10
N THR A 35 31.56 -10.96 -3.92
CA THR A 35 32.90 -10.40 -3.94
C THR A 35 33.04 -9.33 -5.01
N LEU A 36 33.36 -8.11 -4.59
CA LEU A 36 33.69 -6.98 -5.45
C LEU A 36 35.22 -6.80 -5.44
N SER A 37 35.87 -7.25 -6.51
CA SER A 37 37.31 -7.13 -6.66
C SER A 37 37.68 -5.86 -7.41
N SER A 38 38.56 -5.04 -6.83
CA SER A 38 39.10 -3.85 -7.51
C SER A 38 39.80 -4.19 -8.83
N ASP A 39 40.34 -5.41 -8.97
CA ASP A 39 41.00 -5.88 -10.18
C ASP A 39 39.99 -6.16 -11.30
N TYR A 40 38.89 -6.84 -10.96
CA TYR A 40 37.78 -7.07 -11.88
C TYR A 40 37.12 -5.77 -12.33
N PHE A 41 36.94 -4.82 -11.39
CA PHE A 41 36.37 -3.51 -11.72
C PHE A 41 37.30 -2.68 -12.61
N ARG A 42 38.62 -2.78 -12.48
CA ARG A 42 39.58 -2.17 -13.42
C ARG A 42 39.39 -2.77 -14.83
N ALA A 43 39.36 -4.09 -14.94
CA ALA A 43 39.09 -4.74 -16.22
C ALA A 43 37.75 -4.32 -16.85
N LEU A 44 36.69 -4.09 -16.05
CA LEU A 44 35.40 -3.63 -16.57
C LEU A 44 35.43 -2.21 -17.17
N VAL A 45 36.32 -1.34 -16.69
CA VAL A 45 36.38 0.07 -17.12
C VAL A 45 37.49 0.36 -18.14
N SER A 46 38.54 -0.47 -18.19
CA SER A 46 39.71 -0.26 -19.07
C SER A 46 40.10 -1.47 -19.93
N ASP A 47 39.32 -2.56 -19.91
CA ASP A 47 39.64 -3.85 -20.53
C ASP A 47 40.94 -4.51 -20.02
N ASP A 48 41.57 -3.97 -18.96
CA ASP A 48 42.82 -4.45 -18.37
C ASP A 48 42.79 -4.35 -16.82
N GLU A 49 42.88 -5.49 -16.13
CA GLU A 49 42.89 -5.55 -14.65
C GLU A 49 44.14 -4.90 -14.02
N THR A 50 45.18 -4.63 -14.81
CA THR A 50 46.48 -4.13 -14.37
C THR A 50 46.63 -2.63 -14.53
N ASP A 51 45.77 -2.00 -15.32
CA ASP A 51 45.80 -0.56 -15.61
C ASP A 51 45.56 0.27 -14.33
N GLN A 52 46.63 0.87 -13.83
CA GLN A 52 46.58 1.69 -12.62
C GLN A 52 45.92 3.05 -12.86
N SER A 53 45.87 3.54 -14.10
CA SER A 53 45.23 4.83 -14.43
C SER A 53 43.71 4.78 -14.21
N ALA A 54 43.11 3.61 -14.41
CA ALA A 54 41.68 3.34 -14.20
C ALA A 54 41.28 3.09 -12.74
N THR A 55 42.21 3.21 -11.78
CA THR A 55 41.94 2.88 -10.37
C THR A 55 40.82 3.73 -9.78
N SER A 56 40.76 5.03 -10.09
CA SER A 56 39.71 5.91 -9.55
C SER A 56 38.32 5.46 -10.01
N ASP A 57 38.13 5.30 -11.32
CA ASP A 57 36.86 4.89 -11.92
C ASP A 57 36.41 3.50 -11.44
N ALA A 58 37.37 2.58 -11.29
CA ALA A 58 37.12 1.24 -10.76
C ALA A 58 36.60 1.28 -9.30
N PHE A 59 37.19 2.11 -8.44
CA PHE A 59 36.73 2.24 -7.05
C PHE A 59 35.39 2.98 -6.96
N ASP A 60 35.12 3.95 -7.82
CA ASP A 60 33.82 4.64 -7.88
C ASP A 60 32.69 3.67 -8.26
N ALA A 61 32.90 2.87 -9.31
CA ALA A 61 31.96 1.83 -9.71
C ALA A 61 31.79 0.74 -8.63
N LEU A 62 32.88 0.32 -7.98
CA LEU A 62 32.86 -0.66 -6.89
C LEU A 62 32.07 -0.15 -5.69
N HIS A 63 32.29 1.10 -5.25
CA HIS A 63 31.56 1.70 -4.15
C HIS A 63 30.07 1.87 -4.47
N HIS A 64 29.74 2.24 -5.72
CA HIS A 64 28.36 2.35 -6.17
C HIS A 64 27.64 0.99 -6.10
N LEU A 65 28.26 -0.08 -6.62
CA LEU A 65 27.66 -1.42 -6.55
C LEU A 65 27.57 -1.92 -5.10
N ALA A 66 28.61 -1.70 -4.28
CA ALA A 66 28.59 -2.04 -2.87
C ALA A 66 27.41 -1.36 -2.14
N ALA A 67 27.16 -0.08 -2.40
CA ALA A 67 26.03 0.66 -1.85
C ALA A 67 24.67 0.03 -2.23
N LEU A 68 24.48 -0.33 -3.52
CA LEU A 68 23.25 -0.98 -3.98
C LEU A 68 23.04 -2.36 -3.34
N ARG A 69 24.11 -3.14 -3.15
CA ARG A 69 24.05 -4.43 -2.48
C ARG A 69 23.69 -4.30 -1.00
N LEU A 70 24.33 -3.38 -0.28
CA LEU A 70 24.05 -3.13 1.13
C LEU A 70 22.64 -2.56 1.35
N LYS A 71 22.14 -1.71 0.43
CA LYS A 71 20.74 -1.25 0.43
C LYS A 71 19.78 -2.44 0.38
N ARG A 72 20.05 -3.45 -0.45
CA ARG A 72 19.29 -4.72 -0.55
C ARG A 72 19.60 -5.75 0.54
N ARG A 73 20.34 -5.34 1.58
CA ARG A 73 20.76 -6.19 2.71
C ARG A 73 21.50 -7.46 2.26
N LYS A 74 22.36 -7.34 1.24
CA LYS A 74 23.23 -8.42 0.77
C LYS A 74 24.62 -8.30 1.36
N LEU A 75 25.15 -9.42 1.84
CA LEU A 75 26.56 -9.54 2.21
C LEU A 75 27.43 -9.11 1.02
N THR A 76 28.41 -8.27 1.32
CA THR A 76 29.31 -7.69 0.33
C THR A 76 30.74 -7.81 0.83
N VAL A 77 31.61 -8.37 0.00
CA VAL A 77 33.03 -8.59 0.28
C VAL A 77 33.84 -7.70 -0.64
N ILE A 78 34.77 -6.91 -0.09
CA ILE A 78 35.67 -6.08 -0.88
C ILE A 78 37.03 -6.77 -0.96
N ASP A 79 37.41 -7.18 -2.18
CA ASP A 79 38.71 -7.75 -2.49
C ASP A 79 39.61 -6.67 -3.11
N ALA A 80 40.41 -6.05 -2.24
CA ALA A 80 41.47 -5.11 -2.59
C ALA A 80 42.60 -5.25 -1.55
N THR A 81 43.74 -4.58 -1.75
CA THR A 81 44.85 -4.66 -0.79
C THR A 81 44.45 -4.16 0.61
N ASN A 82 43.74 -3.03 0.68
CA ASN A 82 43.17 -2.45 1.90
C ASN A 82 44.16 -2.28 3.07
N VAL A 83 45.48 -2.24 2.80
CA VAL A 83 46.53 -2.16 3.82
C VAL A 83 46.70 -0.77 4.45
N GLN A 84 46.06 0.26 3.87
CA GLN A 84 46.09 1.63 4.36
C GLN A 84 44.74 2.05 4.96
N ALA A 85 44.76 2.76 6.09
CA ALA A 85 43.55 3.25 6.76
C ALA A 85 42.71 4.19 5.87
N ALA A 86 43.35 5.03 5.06
CA ALA A 86 42.66 5.94 4.14
C ALA A 86 41.80 5.19 3.10
N ALA A 87 42.27 4.05 2.59
CA ALA A 87 41.53 3.21 1.66
C ALA A 87 40.33 2.50 2.33
N ARG A 88 40.44 2.19 3.63
CA ARG A 88 39.37 1.50 4.39
C ARG A 88 38.28 2.46 4.89
N LYS A 89 38.61 3.73 5.11
CA LYS A 89 37.67 4.72 5.64
C LYS A 89 36.37 4.83 4.83
N PRO A 90 36.38 4.97 3.49
CA PRO A 90 35.15 4.98 2.69
C PRO A 90 34.30 3.72 2.86
N LEU A 91 34.92 2.55 3.01
CA LEU A 91 34.23 1.28 3.21
C LEU A 91 33.55 1.21 4.59
N VAL A 92 34.24 1.65 5.65
CA VAL A 92 33.65 1.72 6.99
C VAL A 92 32.49 2.73 7.03
N ASP A 93 32.67 3.90 6.39
CA ASP A 93 31.62 4.92 6.29
C ASP A 93 30.41 4.41 5.48
N LEU A 94 30.66 3.61 4.43
CA LEU A 94 29.62 2.95 3.66
C LEU A 94 28.85 1.90 4.48
N ALA A 95 29.56 1.06 5.25
CA ALA A 95 28.94 0.09 6.14
C ALA A 95 28.04 0.78 7.17
N ARG A 96 28.52 1.88 7.78
CA ARG A 96 27.76 2.69 8.74
C ARG A 96 26.50 3.29 8.12
N ARG A 97 26.60 3.87 6.92
CA ARG A 97 25.47 4.46 6.19
C ARG A 97 24.31 3.47 6.00
N TYR A 98 24.63 2.21 5.77
CA TYR A 98 23.63 1.15 5.55
C TYR A 98 23.41 0.27 6.78
N HIS A 99 23.93 0.64 7.95
CA HIS A 99 23.86 -0.14 9.19
C HIS A 99 24.31 -1.60 9.02
N ALA A 100 25.25 -1.85 8.11
CA ALA A 100 25.90 -3.14 7.91
C ALA A 100 27.02 -3.31 8.93
N VAL A 101 27.27 -4.54 9.37
CA VAL A 101 28.39 -4.79 10.29
C VAL A 101 29.72 -4.75 9.52
N PRO A 102 30.65 -3.83 9.84
CA PRO A 102 31.97 -3.82 9.22
C PRO A 102 32.85 -4.92 9.80
N VAL A 103 33.36 -5.80 8.94
CA VAL A 103 34.19 -6.95 9.28
C VAL A 103 35.53 -6.85 8.55
N ALA A 104 36.64 -6.97 9.29
CA ALA A 104 37.98 -7.05 8.71
C ALA A 104 38.49 -8.49 8.77
N VAL A 105 38.91 -9.03 7.63
CA VAL A 105 39.64 -10.31 7.55
C VAL A 105 41.05 -10.01 7.06
N VAL A 106 42.01 -10.16 7.96
CA VAL A 106 43.42 -9.86 7.73
C VAL A 106 44.17 -11.13 7.35
N LEU A 107 44.74 -11.16 6.15
CA LEU A 107 45.60 -12.23 5.64
C LEU A 107 47.05 -11.77 5.72
N ASP A 108 47.72 -12.14 6.82
CA ASP A 108 49.09 -11.75 7.12
C ASP A 108 50.05 -12.89 6.73
N VAL A 109 50.63 -12.74 5.54
CA VAL A 109 51.54 -13.73 4.94
C VAL A 109 52.91 -13.09 4.76
N SER A 110 53.97 -13.88 4.90
CA SER A 110 55.34 -13.37 4.80
C SER A 110 55.61 -12.74 3.42
N GLU A 111 56.52 -11.76 3.40
CA GLU A 111 56.92 -11.07 2.17
C GLU A 111 57.44 -12.04 1.11
N GLY A 112 58.25 -13.03 1.50
CA GLY A 112 58.82 -14.02 0.58
C GLY A 112 57.73 -14.83 -0.13
N VAL A 113 56.70 -15.27 0.59
CA VAL A 113 55.58 -16.03 0.01
C VAL A 113 54.72 -15.13 -0.89
N CYS A 114 54.44 -13.90 -0.46
CA CYS A 114 53.69 -12.94 -1.29
C CYS A 114 54.43 -12.60 -2.59
N ALA A 115 55.76 -12.45 -2.53
CA ALA A 115 56.60 -12.17 -3.68
C ALA A 115 56.65 -13.36 -4.66
N ALA A 116 56.82 -14.58 -4.16
CA ALA A 116 56.80 -15.80 -4.98
C ALA A 116 55.46 -15.97 -5.71
N ARG A 117 54.34 -15.80 -5.00
CA ARG A 117 53.00 -15.90 -5.59
C ARG A 117 52.65 -14.80 -6.59
N ASN A 118 53.39 -13.69 -6.60
CA ASN A 118 53.22 -12.63 -7.59
C ASN A 118 54.14 -12.83 -8.80
N SER A 119 55.36 -13.37 -8.62
CA SER A 119 56.26 -13.67 -9.75
C SER A 119 55.68 -14.72 -10.70
N ASP A 120 54.83 -15.61 -10.18
CA ASP A 120 54.17 -16.65 -10.98
C ASP A 120 52.94 -16.13 -11.75
N ARG A 121 52.62 -14.82 -11.67
CA ARG A 121 51.46 -14.23 -12.36
C ARG A 121 51.90 -13.50 -13.63
N PRO A 122 51.45 -13.93 -14.83
CA PRO A 122 51.96 -13.43 -16.11
C PRO A 122 51.70 -11.93 -16.37
N ASN A 123 50.70 -11.33 -15.71
CA ASN A 123 50.27 -9.94 -15.94
C ASN A 123 50.54 -9.00 -14.74
N ARG A 124 51.46 -9.32 -13.81
CA ARG A 124 51.67 -8.49 -12.58
C ARG A 124 53.13 -8.28 -12.19
N ASP A 125 53.90 -7.55 -12.98
CA ASP A 125 55.25 -7.14 -12.60
C ASP A 125 55.28 -5.78 -11.86
N PHE A 126 54.77 -5.75 -10.62
CA PHE A 126 54.82 -4.54 -9.77
C PHE A 126 56.18 -4.35 -9.07
N GLY A 127 57.16 -5.23 -9.29
CA GLY A 127 58.45 -5.24 -8.59
C GLY A 127 58.37 -5.65 -7.11
N LYS A 128 59.41 -6.32 -6.58
CA LYS A 128 59.46 -6.84 -5.18
C LYS A 128 59.25 -5.75 -4.12
N HIS A 129 59.63 -4.51 -4.41
CA HIS A 129 59.54 -3.37 -3.50
C HIS A 129 58.09 -2.96 -3.14
N VAL A 130 57.12 -3.17 -4.04
CA VAL A 130 55.69 -2.87 -3.77
C VAL A 130 55.08 -3.87 -2.79
N VAL A 131 55.44 -5.15 -2.89
CA VAL A 131 55.00 -6.19 -1.95
C VAL A 131 55.57 -5.93 -0.55
N ALA A 132 56.87 -5.60 -0.46
CA ALA A 132 57.52 -5.24 0.80
C ALA A 132 56.83 -4.02 1.47
N ARG A 133 56.50 -3.00 0.68
CA ARG A 133 55.74 -1.83 1.15
C ARG A 133 54.37 -2.23 1.70
N HIS A 134 53.60 -3.03 0.97
CA HIS A 134 52.28 -3.47 1.44
C HIS A 134 52.34 -4.28 2.75
N VAL A 135 53.34 -5.17 2.91
CA VAL A 135 53.53 -5.94 4.16
C VAL A 135 53.87 -5.00 5.33
N LYS A 136 54.72 -4.00 5.10
CA LYS A 136 55.05 -2.98 6.10
C LYS A 136 53.82 -2.13 6.50
N GLU A 137 53.04 -1.70 5.51
CA GLU A 137 51.80 -0.93 5.73
C GLU A 137 50.74 -1.75 6.47
N LEU A 138 50.62 -3.04 6.14
CA LEU A 138 49.75 -3.99 6.82
C LEU A 138 50.10 -4.07 8.31
N ARG A 139 51.34 -4.45 8.64
CA ARG A 139 51.79 -4.61 10.03
C ARG A 139 51.62 -3.35 10.86
N ARG A 140 51.78 -2.17 10.24
CA ARG A 140 51.57 -0.89 10.91
C ARG A 140 50.08 -0.59 11.19
N SER A 141 49.17 -1.00 10.31
CA SER A 141 47.77 -0.58 10.35
C SER A 141 46.79 -1.60 10.94
N VAL A 142 47.20 -2.85 11.16
CA VAL A 142 46.34 -3.91 11.74
C VAL A 142 45.90 -3.58 13.18
N THR A 143 46.74 -2.91 13.96
CA THR A 143 46.44 -2.59 15.37
C THR A 143 45.37 -1.50 15.53
N SER A 144 45.08 -0.72 14.49
CA SER A 144 44.08 0.36 14.53
C SER A 144 42.68 -0.03 14.04
N LEU A 145 42.48 -1.24 13.50
CA LEU A 145 41.23 -1.64 12.83
C LEU A 145 39.97 -1.47 13.70
N ARG A 146 40.03 -1.82 14.99
CA ARG A 146 38.90 -1.60 15.92
C ARG A 146 38.59 -0.11 16.12
N ARG A 147 39.62 0.74 16.19
CA ARG A 147 39.46 2.21 16.34
C ARG A 147 38.94 2.84 15.05
N GLU A 148 39.24 2.26 13.89
CA GLU A 148 38.71 2.71 12.60
C GLU A 148 37.20 2.46 12.48
N GLY A 149 36.68 1.44 13.16
CA GLY A 149 35.24 1.14 13.22
C GLY A 149 34.87 -0.29 12.86
N PHE A 150 35.83 -1.19 12.62
CA PHE A 150 35.55 -2.61 12.41
C PHE A 150 35.07 -3.26 13.70
N ARG A 151 33.87 -3.89 13.65
CA ARG A 151 33.27 -4.58 14.80
C ARG A 151 33.96 -5.92 15.05
N TYR A 152 34.21 -6.65 13.97
CA TYR A 152 34.92 -7.92 13.98
C TYR A 152 36.24 -7.78 13.22
N VAL A 153 37.32 -8.30 13.82
CA VAL A 153 38.66 -8.32 13.22
C VAL A 153 39.20 -9.73 13.36
N PHE A 154 39.33 -10.43 12.24
CA PHE A 154 39.87 -11.77 12.17
C PHE A 154 41.26 -11.73 11.56
N HIS A 155 42.28 -12.03 12.36
CA HIS A 155 43.67 -12.04 11.92
C HIS A 155 44.12 -13.49 11.68
N LEU A 156 44.49 -13.78 10.43
CA LEU A 156 44.99 -15.06 9.95
C LEU A 156 46.48 -14.92 9.62
N GLU A 157 47.32 -15.51 10.45
CA GLU A 157 48.78 -15.44 10.32
C GLU A 157 49.32 -16.70 9.64
N GLY A 158 49.99 -16.52 8.51
CA GLY A 158 50.60 -17.60 7.73
C GLY A 158 49.62 -18.39 6.85
N GLU A 159 50.18 -19.24 5.98
CA GLU A 159 49.41 -19.99 4.98
C GLU A 159 48.49 -21.04 5.61
N ALA A 160 48.96 -21.73 6.66
CA ALA A 160 48.19 -22.75 7.36
C ALA A 160 46.92 -22.17 8.00
N ALA A 161 47.00 -21.02 8.67
CA ALA A 161 45.83 -20.39 9.30
C ALA A 161 44.78 -19.92 8.29
N ILE A 162 45.20 -19.54 7.08
CA ILE A 162 44.31 -19.15 5.98
C ILE A 162 43.65 -20.38 5.38
N ALA A 163 44.40 -21.47 5.17
CA ALA A 163 43.88 -22.73 4.64
C ALA A 163 42.90 -23.42 5.61
N ASP A 164 43.17 -23.33 6.91
CA ASP A 164 42.35 -23.91 8.00
C ASP A 164 41.13 -23.06 8.40
N ALA A 165 40.93 -21.91 7.77
CA ALA A 165 39.84 -21.00 8.11
C ALA A 165 38.49 -21.57 7.62
N ASP A 166 37.49 -21.56 8.50
CA ASP A 166 36.11 -21.93 8.15
C ASP A 166 35.19 -20.73 8.38
N VAL A 167 34.59 -20.21 7.31
CA VAL A 167 33.73 -19.03 7.39
C VAL A 167 32.28 -19.46 7.54
N ARG A 168 31.67 -19.16 8.68
CA ARG A 168 30.27 -19.46 8.99
C ARG A 168 29.45 -18.18 9.04
N ARG A 169 28.26 -18.24 8.45
CA ARG A 169 27.30 -17.13 8.49
C ARG A 169 26.42 -17.26 9.71
N THR A 170 26.24 -16.18 10.45
CA THR A 170 25.36 -16.14 11.61
C THR A 170 24.29 -15.07 11.44
N PRO A 171 23.02 -15.34 11.77
CA PRO A 171 21.99 -14.30 11.80
C PRO A 171 22.41 -13.14 12.71
N LEU A 172 21.91 -11.93 12.42
CA LEU A 172 22.02 -10.84 13.38
C LEU A 172 21.18 -11.20 14.62
N TRP A 173 21.57 -10.70 15.80
CA TRP A 173 20.81 -10.97 17.02
C TRP A 173 19.36 -10.48 16.99
N THR A 174 19.08 -9.44 16.18
CA THR A 174 17.73 -8.92 15.92
C THR A 174 16.92 -9.81 14.98
N ASP A 175 17.58 -10.67 14.19
CA ASP A 175 16.91 -11.60 13.27
C ASP A 175 16.44 -12.84 14.03
N LYS A 176 15.14 -12.86 14.29
CA LYS A 176 14.42 -13.93 14.98
C LYS A 176 13.32 -14.50 14.06
N ARG A 177 13.49 -14.42 12.74
CA ARG A 177 12.42 -14.78 11.79
C ARG A 177 12.00 -16.26 11.85
N ALA A 178 12.88 -17.12 12.35
CA ALA A 178 12.59 -18.53 12.60
C ALA A 178 11.60 -18.72 13.77
N GLU A 179 11.46 -17.72 14.65
CA GLU A 179 10.46 -17.71 15.71
C GLU A 179 9.11 -17.33 15.10
N LEU A 180 8.24 -18.33 15.00
CA LEU A 180 6.90 -18.19 14.46
C LEU A 180 5.90 -17.99 15.60
N GLY A 181 4.82 -17.26 15.30
CA GLY A 181 3.74 -17.06 16.25
C GLY A 181 2.97 -18.34 16.56
N PRO A 182 1.96 -18.26 17.44
CA PRO A 182 1.31 -17.03 17.89
C PRO A 182 2.05 -16.26 19.01
N PHE A 183 1.94 -14.92 18.98
CA PHE A 183 2.55 -14.01 19.96
C PHE A 183 1.49 -13.14 20.65
N ASP A 184 1.72 -12.80 21.92
CA ASP A 184 1.02 -11.71 22.61
C ASP A 184 2.05 -10.65 23.01
N VAL A 185 1.92 -9.45 22.44
CA VAL A 185 2.86 -8.33 22.66
C VAL A 185 2.30 -7.43 23.76
N ILE A 186 3.03 -7.24 24.85
CA ILE A 186 2.63 -6.47 26.04
C ILE A 186 3.26 -5.08 25.99
N GLY A 187 2.45 -4.04 26.24
CA GLY A 187 2.88 -2.64 26.31
C GLY A 187 3.75 -2.31 27.53
N ASP A 188 4.03 -1.02 27.71
CA ASP A 188 4.90 -0.48 28.77
C ASP A 188 4.27 -0.76 30.15
N VAL A 189 5.01 -1.48 31.01
CA VAL A 189 4.46 -1.99 32.29
C VAL A 189 4.76 -1.04 33.45
N HIS A 190 5.92 -0.39 33.45
CA HIS A 190 6.32 0.60 34.45
C HIS A 190 6.08 0.17 35.91
N GLY A 191 6.44 -1.06 36.29
CA GLY A 191 6.25 -1.54 37.66
C GLY A 191 4.79 -1.81 38.10
N CYS A 192 3.82 -1.75 37.19
CA CYS A 192 2.41 -2.14 37.43
C CYS A 192 2.23 -3.66 37.42
N TYR A 193 2.87 -4.32 38.41
CA TYR A 193 2.94 -5.79 38.53
C TYR A 193 1.58 -6.47 38.60
N GLU A 194 0.65 -5.87 39.33
CA GLU A 194 -0.68 -6.43 39.57
C GLU A 194 -1.51 -6.45 38.28
N GLU A 195 -1.50 -5.34 37.53
CA GLU A 195 -2.11 -5.21 36.21
C GLU A 195 -1.46 -6.17 35.21
N LEU A 196 -0.14 -6.36 35.26
CA LEU A 196 0.53 -7.37 34.44
C LEU A 196 0.01 -8.78 34.75
N CYS A 197 -0.12 -9.15 36.03
CA CYS A 197 -0.68 -10.45 36.40
C CYS A 197 -2.14 -10.60 35.96
N ASP A 198 -2.96 -9.56 36.09
CA ASP A 198 -4.36 -9.56 35.66
C ASP A 198 -4.47 -9.72 34.13
N LEU A 199 -3.62 -9.02 33.38
CA LEU A 199 -3.55 -9.12 31.93
C LEU A 199 -3.10 -10.52 31.48
N LEU A 200 -2.06 -11.08 32.09
CA LEU A 200 -1.58 -12.43 31.79
C LEU A 200 -2.67 -13.48 32.02
N ARG A 201 -3.42 -13.39 33.13
CA ARG A 201 -4.57 -14.27 33.40
C ARG A 201 -5.68 -14.09 32.37
N THR A 202 -6.00 -12.84 32.01
CA THR A 202 -7.00 -12.52 30.97
C THR A 202 -6.61 -13.07 29.60
N LEU A 203 -5.32 -13.04 29.28
CA LEU A 203 -4.76 -13.63 28.07
C LEU A 203 -4.69 -15.16 28.11
N GLY A 204 -4.99 -15.81 29.24
CA GLY A 204 -4.96 -17.26 29.38
C GLY A 204 -3.59 -17.84 29.73
N TYR A 205 -2.67 -17.05 30.28
CA TYR A 205 -1.41 -17.55 30.83
C TYR A 205 -1.56 -17.95 32.29
N ALA A 206 -0.95 -19.06 32.66
CA ALA A 206 -0.87 -19.55 34.03
C ALA A 206 0.59 -19.81 34.44
N PRO A 207 0.98 -19.55 35.70
CA PRO A 207 2.30 -19.92 36.19
C PRO A 207 2.44 -21.44 36.30
N ASP A 208 3.58 -21.97 35.88
CA ASP A 208 3.99 -23.36 36.16
C ASP A 208 4.56 -23.51 37.59
N ASP A 209 5.03 -24.71 37.94
CA ASP A 209 5.59 -25.01 39.27
C ASP A 209 6.81 -24.13 39.62
N ASP A 210 7.51 -23.60 38.61
CA ASP A 210 8.64 -22.68 38.75
C ASP A 210 8.21 -21.19 38.73
N GLY A 211 6.90 -20.93 38.67
CA GLY A 211 6.31 -19.59 38.62
C GLY A 211 6.42 -18.90 37.26
N ILE A 212 6.73 -19.63 36.18
CA ILE A 212 6.84 -19.09 34.83
C ILE A 212 5.48 -19.11 34.14
N TYR A 213 5.01 -17.95 33.70
CA TYR A 213 3.75 -17.83 32.97
C TYR A 213 3.87 -18.46 31.57
N ARG A 214 3.05 -19.48 31.31
CA ARG A 214 2.95 -20.19 30.02
C ARG A 214 1.50 -20.27 29.57
N HIS A 215 1.30 -20.40 28.27
CA HIS A 215 -0.02 -20.53 27.66
C HIS A 215 -0.18 -21.92 27.05
N ASP A 216 -1.29 -22.61 27.36
CA ASP A 216 -1.52 -24.01 26.96
C ASP A 216 -1.50 -24.21 25.43
N ALA A 217 -2.02 -23.23 24.68
CA ALA A 217 -1.95 -23.20 23.21
C ALA A 217 -0.56 -22.83 22.63
N GLY A 218 0.50 -22.77 23.43
CA GLY A 218 1.87 -22.52 22.97
C GLY A 218 2.17 -21.07 22.54
N ARG A 219 1.35 -20.10 22.98
CA ARG A 219 1.58 -18.67 22.70
C ARG A 219 2.79 -18.16 23.49
N ARG A 220 3.55 -17.22 22.91
CA ARG A 220 4.73 -16.62 23.56
C ARG A 220 4.55 -15.12 23.78
N LEU A 221 5.06 -14.66 24.92
CA LEU A 221 5.01 -13.26 25.31
C LEU A 221 6.12 -12.45 24.63
N ILE A 222 5.83 -11.20 24.30
CA ILE A 222 6.84 -10.22 23.89
C ILE A 222 6.63 -8.92 24.65
N PHE A 223 7.60 -8.49 25.44
CA PHE A 223 7.55 -7.21 26.15
C PHE A 223 8.24 -6.13 25.32
N VAL A 224 7.58 -4.98 25.14
CA VAL A 224 8.13 -3.83 24.39
C VAL A 224 9.12 -3.00 25.21
N GLY A 225 9.44 -3.37 26.44
CA GLY A 225 10.36 -2.64 27.32
C GLY A 225 9.62 -1.77 28.34
N ASP A 226 10.36 -0.90 29.01
CA ASP A 226 9.87 -0.02 30.08
C ASP A 226 9.13 -0.83 31.15
N LEU A 227 9.86 -1.81 31.69
CA LEU A 227 9.39 -2.69 32.75
C LEU A 227 9.41 -2.00 34.12
N VAL A 228 10.25 -0.98 34.24
CA VAL A 228 10.63 -0.32 35.50
C VAL A 228 10.24 1.16 35.52
N ASP A 229 10.47 1.78 36.69
CA ASP A 229 10.18 3.19 37.00
C ASP A 229 8.67 3.51 37.10
N ARG A 230 8.35 4.49 37.97
CA ARG A 230 7.02 5.07 38.22
C ARG A 230 6.07 4.20 39.05
N GLY A 231 5.82 2.94 38.67
CA GLY A 231 4.88 2.09 39.38
C GLY A 231 5.43 1.51 40.69
N PRO A 232 4.56 0.87 41.49
CA PRO A 232 4.85 0.54 42.88
C PRO A 232 5.66 -0.75 43.11
N ARG A 233 5.84 -1.60 42.08
CA ARG A 233 6.40 -2.97 42.21
C ARG A 233 7.40 -3.26 41.09
N THR A 234 8.47 -2.48 41.03
CA THR A 234 9.49 -2.57 39.97
C THR A 234 10.28 -3.88 40.05
N VAL A 235 10.67 -4.29 41.26
CA VAL A 235 11.51 -5.47 41.47
C VAL A 235 10.76 -6.73 41.06
N GLU A 236 9.48 -6.87 41.40
CA GLU A 236 8.67 -8.02 41.01
C GLU A 236 8.38 -8.04 39.50
N THR A 237 8.05 -6.89 38.91
CA THR A 237 7.82 -6.78 37.46
C THR A 237 9.04 -7.21 36.66
N ALA A 238 10.21 -6.64 36.99
CA ALA A 238 11.46 -7.00 36.32
C ALA A 238 11.83 -8.47 36.57
N THR A 239 11.62 -8.99 37.79
CA THR A 239 11.93 -10.40 38.12
C THR A 239 11.06 -11.37 37.32
N LEU A 240 9.76 -11.12 37.19
CA LEU A 240 8.84 -11.93 36.40
C LEU A 240 9.30 -12.01 34.94
N VAL A 241 9.60 -10.87 34.33
CA VAL A 241 10.02 -10.82 32.92
C VAL A 241 11.40 -11.45 32.72
N MET A 242 12.36 -11.18 33.62
CA MET A 242 13.68 -11.81 33.57
C MET A 242 13.59 -13.34 33.63
N ASN A 243 12.73 -13.88 34.50
CA ASN A 243 12.52 -15.31 34.64
C ASN A 243 11.85 -15.89 33.38
N ALA A 244 10.82 -15.23 32.85
CA ALA A 244 10.13 -15.68 31.63
C ALA A 244 11.05 -15.70 30.39
N VAL A 245 11.91 -14.69 30.24
CA VAL A 245 12.90 -14.64 29.15
C VAL A 245 13.97 -15.71 29.32
N ALA A 246 14.51 -15.90 30.54
CA ALA A 246 15.49 -16.95 30.83
C ALA A 246 14.95 -18.36 30.56
N ALA A 247 13.66 -18.58 30.83
CA ALA A 247 12.96 -19.85 30.58
C ALA A 247 12.49 -20.03 29.12
N GLY A 248 12.79 -19.08 28.22
CA GLY A 248 12.38 -19.09 26.81
C GLY A 248 10.88 -18.82 26.56
N ALA A 249 10.10 -18.55 27.60
CA ALA A 249 8.65 -18.30 27.53
C ALA A 249 8.33 -16.92 26.93
N ALA A 250 9.26 -15.96 27.05
CA ALA A 250 9.09 -14.59 26.57
C ALA A 250 10.29 -14.08 25.75
N PHE A 251 10.04 -13.06 24.95
CA PHE A 251 11.06 -12.14 24.44
C PHE A 251 10.88 -10.75 25.06
N CYS A 252 11.94 -9.96 25.05
CA CYS A 252 11.90 -8.58 25.53
C CYS A 252 12.86 -7.72 24.69
N VAL A 253 12.48 -6.47 24.46
CA VAL A 253 13.36 -5.41 23.94
C VAL A 253 13.56 -4.36 25.03
N PRO A 254 14.67 -3.61 25.06
CA PRO A 254 14.93 -2.67 26.14
C PRO A 254 14.08 -1.41 25.95
N GLY A 255 13.49 -0.91 27.03
CA GLY A 255 12.95 0.44 27.10
C GLY A 255 13.97 1.48 27.56
N ASN A 256 13.65 2.76 27.38
CA ASN A 256 14.56 3.82 27.81
C ASN A 256 14.65 3.96 29.33
N HIS A 257 13.60 3.58 30.07
CA HIS A 257 13.64 3.52 31.53
C HIS A 257 14.48 2.36 32.01
N ASP A 258 14.38 1.18 31.37
CA ASP A 258 15.22 0.03 31.69
C ASP A 258 16.72 0.35 31.53
N ASP A 259 17.10 0.98 30.41
CA ASP A 259 18.48 1.40 30.14
C ASP A 259 18.97 2.48 31.11
N LYS A 260 18.07 3.38 31.55
CA LYS A 260 18.40 4.43 32.53
C LYS A 260 18.66 3.83 33.92
N LEU A 261 17.79 2.94 34.40
CA LEU A 261 17.99 2.23 35.67
C LEU A 261 19.26 1.39 35.64
N LYS A 262 19.50 0.66 34.55
CA LYS A 262 20.76 -0.09 34.35
C LYS A 262 21.99 0.80 34.56
N ARG A 263 22.05 1.95 33.88
CA ARG A 263 23.18 2.88 33.99
C ARG A 263 23.36 3.42 35.41
N ALA A 264 22.26 3.67 36.12
CA ALA A 264 22.30 4.10 37.53
C ALA A 264 22.93 3.01 38.42
N LEU A 265 22.52 1.76 38.23
CA LEU A 265 23.03 0.59 38.97
C LEU A 265 24.51 0.27 38.67
N GLU A 266 24.98 0.60 37.47
CA GLU A 266 26.41 0.54 37.11
C GLU A 266 27.25 1.68 37.72
N GLY A 267 26.62 2.60 38.47
CA GLY A 267 27.29 3.77 39.05
C GLY A 267 27.59 4.89 38.05
N ARG A 268 26.96 4.88 36.87
CA ARG A 268 27.10 5.98 35.90
C ARG A 268 26.26 7.18 36.34
N LYS A 269 26.76 8.39 36.04
CA LYS A 269 26.03 9.63 36.31
C LYS A 269 24.79 9.72 35.40
N VAL A 270 23.60 9.66 35.99
CA VAL A 270 22.30 9.82 35.32
C VAL A 270 21.47 10.90 36.02
N THR A 271 20.58 11.57 35.28
CA THR A 271 19.61 12.50 35.87
C THR A 271 18.48 11.71 36.52
N VAL A 272 18.31 11.81 37.83
CA VAL A 272 17.20 11.16 38.53
C VAL A 272 15.91 11.95 38.28
N SER A 273 15.03 11.37 37.47
CA SER A 273 13.75 11.97 37.04
C SER A 273 12.82 10.88 36.50
N HIS A 274 11.52 11.21 36.36
CA HIS A 274 10.49 10.38 35.75
C HIS A 274 10.32 8.98 36.40
N GLY A 275 10.33 8.90 37.73
CA GLY A 275 10.05 7.64 38.45
C GLY A 275 11.28 6.80 38.82
N LEU A 276 12.49 7.24 38.46
CA LEU A 276 13.73 6.50 38.75
C LEU A 276 14.08 6.48 40.25
N GLN A 277 13.71 7.52 41.00
CA GLN A 277 14.05 7.59 42.43
C GLN A 277 13.30 6.51 43.22
N GLU A 278 12.06 6.26 42.83
CA GLU A 278 11.17 5.26 43.39
C GLU A 278 11.76 3.85 43.18
N SER A 279 12.18 3.52 41.95
CA SER A 279 12.88 2.27 41.65
C SER A 279 14.15 2.09 42.48
N LEU A 280 14.97 3.14 42.60
CA LEU A 280 16.21 3.08 43.38
C LEU A 280 15.93 2.89 44.88
N ASN A 281 14.88 3.53 45.41
CA ASN A 281 14.47 3.37 46.80
C ASN A 281 13.97 1.95 47.08
N GLU A 282 13.16 1.39 46.18
CA GLU A 282 12.67 0.02 46.25
C GLU A 282 13.83 -0.98 46.27
N ILE A 283 14.79 -0.84 45.35
CA ILE A 283 15.99 -1.69 45.29
C ILE A 283 16.88 -1.50 46.52
N ALA A 284 17.04 -0.28 47.01
CA ALA A 284 17.84 0.00 48.21
C ALA A 284 17.23 -0.61 49.48
N ALA A 285 15.91 -0.74 49.55
CA ALA A 285 15.19 -1.35 50.66
C ALA A 285 15.32 -2.89 50.71
N LEU A 286 15.79 -3.54 49.64
CA LEU A 286 16.05 -4.98 49.63
C LEU A 286 17.20 -5.37 50.58
N PRO A 287 17.16 -6.57 51.19
CA PRO A 287 18.30 -7.14 51.91
C PRO A 287 19.56 -7.17 51.04
N ASP A 288 20.73 -6.96 51.63
CA ASP A 288 21.99 -6.76 50.89
C ASP A 288 22.28 -7.86 49.85
N ALA A 289 22.04 -9.12 50.20
CA ALA A 289 22.25 -10.26 49.29
C ALA A 289 21.27 -10.26 48.11
N GLU A 290 20.00 -9.96 48.36
CA GLU A 290 18.96 -9.87 47.33
C GLU A 290 19.19 -8.66 46.42
N ARG A 291 19.56 -7.52 46.99
CA ARG A 291 19.91 -6.29 46.25
C ARG A 291 21.06 -6.54 45.29
N GLN A 292 22.13 -7.19 45.75
CA GLN A 292 23.30 -7.52 44.91
C GLN A 292 22.90 -8.49 43.79
N MET A 293 22.14 -9.54 44.12
CA MET A 293 21.67 -10.52 43.15
C MET A 293 20.79 -9.88 42.07
N PHE A 294 19.78 -9.10 42.47
CA PHE A 294 18.89 -8.39 41.56
C PHE A 294 19.69 -7.44 40.65
N THR A 295 20.60 -6.64 41.24
CA THR A 295 21.41 -5.68 40.50
C THR A 295 22.23 -6.36 39.39
N VAL A 296 22.96 -7.42 39.71
CA VAL A 296 23.76 -8.15 38.72
C VAL A 296 22.89 -8.77 37.64
N ARG A 297 21.76 -9.38 38.03
CA ARG A 297 20.82 -10.00 37.08
C ARG A 297 20.18 -8.98 36.15
N PHE A 298 19.68 -7.86 36.68
CA PHE A 298 19.02 -6.82 35.90
C PHE A 298 19.99 -6.15 34.93
N VAL A 299 21.20 -5.81 35.39
CA VAL A 299 22.24 -5.22 34.53
C VAL A 299 22.59 -6.16 33.38
N SER A 300 22.83 -7.45 33.68
CA SER A 300 23.11 -8.45 32.65
C SER A 300 21.94 -8.71 31.72
N PHE A 301 20.71 -8.64 32.22
CA PHE A 301 19.50 -8.82 31.42
C PHE A 301 19.36 -7.70 30.39
N VAL A 302 19.37 -6.44 30.83
CA VAL A 302 19.21 -5.27 29.94
C VAL A 302 20.37 -5.18 28.93
N ASP A 303 21.60 -5.53 29.32
CA ASP A 303 22.74 -5.62 28.39
C ASP A 303 22.57 -6.69 27.30
N GLY A 304 21.87 -7.79 27.62
CA GLY A 304 21.57 -8.87 26.69
C GLY A 304 20.46 -8.55 25.69
N LEU A 305 19.66 -7.50 25.93
CA LEU A 305 18.51 -7.18 25.08
C LEU A 305 18.93 -6.49 23.77
N VAL A 306 18.28 -6.92 22.68
CA VAL A 306 18.49 -6.40 21.32
C VAL A 306 17.56 -5.22 21.03
N SER A 307 17.95 -4.31 20.14
CA SER A 307 17.19 -3.08 19.87
C SER A 307 15.78 -3.31 19.32
N HIS A 308 15.61 -4.36 18.51
CA HIS A 308 14.30 -4.79 18.01
C HIS A 308 14.35 -6.30 17.71
N LEU A 309 13.18 -6.93 17.67
CA LEU A 309 12.98 -8.31 17.23
C LEU A 309 12.39 -8.28 15.82
N TRP A 310 12.92 -9.11 14.91
CA TRP A 310 12.36 -9.31 13.58
C TRP A 310 11.91 -10.76 13.44
N LEU A 311 10.60 -11.00 13.45
CA LEU A 311 9.94 -12.26 13.76
C LEU A 311 9.01 -12.72 12.62
N ASP A 312 8.42 -13.91 12.78
CA ASP A 312 7.33 -14.43 11.95
C ASP A 312 7.64 -14.43 10.44
N GLY A 313 8.77 -15.04 10.06
CA GLY A 313 9.22 -15.06 8.67
C GLY A 313 9.59 -13.68 8.09
N GLY A 314 9.67 -12.65 8.94
CA GLY A 314 9.98 -11.27 8.58
C GLY A 314 8.77 -10.34 8.50
N LYS A 315 7.58 -10.83 8.87
CA LYS A 315 6.32 -10.09 8.83
C LYS A 315 6.04 -9.28 10.09
N LEU A 316 6.78 -9.50 11.18
CA LEU A 316 6.59 -8.80 12.45
C LEU A 316 7.90 -8.18 12.90
N ALA A 317 7.85 -6.92 13.34
CA ALA A 317 8.93 -6.28 14.07
C ALA A 317 8.42 -5.74 15.40
N VAL A 318 9.18 -5.92 16.47
CA VAL A 318 8.84 -5.38 17.80
C VAL A 318 10.00 -4.56 18.32
N ALA A 319 9.73 -3.33 18.75
CA ALA A 319 10.71 -2.37 19.28
C ALA A 319 10.02 -1.49 20.33
N HIS A 320 10.77 -0.87 21.23
CA HIS A 320 10.19 -0.05 22.30
C HIS A 320 9.50 1.22 21.76
N ALA A 321 10.26 2.17 21.21
CA ALA A 321 9.72 3.42 20.65
C ALA A 321 9.41 3.33 19.14
N GLY A 322 9.67 2.17 18.52
CA GLY A 322 9.48 1.93 17.09
C GLY A 322 10.73 1.55 16.31
N VAL A 323 10.56 1.27 15.02
CA VAL A 323 11.66 1.00 14.09
C VAL A 323 11.25 1.31 12.64
N LYS A 324 12.09 2.03 11.89
CA LYS A 324 11.84 2.33 10.47
C LYS A 324 12.08 1.12 9.57
N ALA A 325 11.38 1.07 8.44
CA ALA A 325 11.44 -0.05 7.50
C ALA A 325 12.87 -0.37 7.01
N ASP A 326 13.68 0.65 6.77
CA ASP A 326 15.07 0.51 6.34
C ASP A 326 16.04 0.12 7.46
N MET A 327 15.60 0.19 8.72
CA MET A 327 16.36 -0.24 9.91
C MET A 327 16.09 -1.69 10.31
N ILE A 328 14.95 -2.28 9.88
CA ILE A 328 14.56 -3.65 10.25
C ILE A 328 15.56 -4.68 9.68
N GLY A 329 15.98 -5.61 10.54
CA GLY A 329 16.96 -6.63 10.19
C GLY A 329 18.38 -6.07 10.02
N ARG A 330 18.66 -4.92 10.63
CA ARG A 330 20.00 -4.30 10.70
C ARG A 330 20.36 -4.00 12.16
N ALA A 331 21.63 -3.73 12.43
CA ALA A 331 22.11 -3.47 13.79
C ALA A 331 23.16 -2.37 13.82
N SER A 332 22.88 -1.28 14.54
CA SER A 332 23.84 -0.20 14.80
C SER A 332 23.43 0.60 16.05
N GLY A 333 24.34 1.41 16.58
CA GLY A 333 24.02 2.32 17.70
C GLY A 333 22.88 3.28 17.38
N VAL A 334 22.85 3.81 16.15
CA VAL A 334 21.78 4.72 15.67
C VAL A 334 20.41 4.03 15.68
N ILE A 335 20.34 2.75 15.27
CA ILE A 335 19.09 1.98 15.31
C ILE A 335 18.67 1.74 16.76
N ARG A 336 19.62 1.39 17.65
CA ARG A 336 19.31 1.20 19.07
C ARG A 336 18.78 2.48 19.71
N GLU A 337 19.37 3.62 19.41
CA GLU A 337 18.92 4.93 19.87
C GLU A 337 17.50 5.26 19.37
N PHE A 338 17.24 5.05 18.07
CA PHE A 338 15.89 5.21 17.52
C PHE A 338 14.87 4.29 18.20
N CYS A 339 15.20 3.03 18.41
CA CYS A 339 14.31 2.07 19.07
C CYS A 339 14.06 2.39 20.54
N LEU A 340 14.95 3.13 21.22
CA LEU A 340 14.77 3.53 22.62
C LEU A 340 14.03 4.86 22.77
N TYR A 341 14.21 5.80 21.84
CA TYR A 341 13.78 7.20 22.04
C TYR A 341 12.84 7.74 20.96
N GLY A 342 12.67 7.03 19.84
CA GLY A 342 11.88 7.45 18.68
C GLY A 342 12.62 8.43 17.75
N ASP A 343 11.87 9.10 16.85
CA ASP A 343 12.40 10.07 15.88
C ASP A 343 12.47 11.49 16.49
N THR A 344 13.49 11.75 17.30
CA THR A 344 13.69 13.06 17.93
C THR A 344 14.19 14.11 16.93
N THR A 345 13.64 15.33 16.97
CA THR A 345 14.09 16.45 16.11
C THR A 345 15.38 17.11 16.60
N GLY A 346 15.76 16.86 17.86
CA GLY A 346 16.85 17.54 18.56
C GLY A 346 16.40 18.79 19.33
N GLU A 347 15.14 19.19 19.20
CA GLU A 347 14.53 20.28 19.97
C GLU A 347 13.86 19.74 21.24
N THR A 348 13.69 20.60 22.25
CA THR A 348 13.00 20.29 23.50
C THR A 348 11.80 21.21 23.71
N THR A 349 10.70 20.69 24.24
CA THR A 349 9.54 21.47 24.68
C THR A 349 9.90 22.37 25.86
N PRO A 350 9.08 23.38 26.20
CA PRO A 350 9.27 24.23 27.38
C PRO A 350 9.39 23.43 28.69
N ASP A 351 8.75 22.26 28.76
CA ASP A 351 8.79 21.33 29.90
C ASP A 351 9.98 20.35 29.86
N GLY A 352 10.89 20.50 28.89
CA GLY A 352 12.15 19.75 28.80
C GLY A 352 12.07 18.40 28.08
N PHE A 353 10.97 18.07 27.40
CA PHE A 353 10.82 16.82 26.66
C PHE A 353 11.30 16.94 25.21
N PRO A 354 11.95 15.91 24.62
CA PRO A 354 12.31 15.94 23.21
C PRO A 354 11.08 16.04 22.30
N VAL A 355 11.12 16.95 21.34
CA VAL A 355 10.14 17.02 20.24
C VAL A 355 10.40 15.84 19.29
N ARG A 356 9.33 15.13 18.92
CA ARG A 356 9.40 13.89 18.12
C ARG A 356 8.53 14.00 16.88
N ARG A 357 8.98 13.37 15.79
CA ARG A 357 8.19 13.19 14.56
C ARG A 357 7.32 11.93 14.68
N ASP A 358 6.13 11.96 14.10
CA ASP A 358 5.29 10.77 13.94
C ASP A 358 5.81 9.88 12.80
N TRP A 359 6.87 9.12 13.08
CA TRP A 359 7.45 8.18 12.11
C TRP A 359 6.46 7.09 11.70
N ALA A 360 5.48 6.76 12.54
CA ALA A 360 4.48 5.72 12.29
C ALA A 360 3.47 6.18 11.21
N ALA A 361 3.10 7.46 11.19
CA ALA A 361 2.34 8.06 10.09
C ALA A 361 3.10 8.00 8.75
N GLU A 362 4.43 7.99 8.76
CA GLU A 362 5.26 7.87 7.56
C GLU A 362 5.74 6.45 7.24
N TYR A 363 5.43 5.45 8.07
CA TYR A 363 5.92 4.08 7.88
C TYR A 363 5.33 3.44 6.61
N ARG A 364 6.19 2.76 5.84
CA ARG A 364 5.85 2.10 4.56
C ARG A 364 6.40 0.68 4.43
N GLY A 365 6.83 0.07 5.54
CA GLY A 365 7.45 -1.26 5.53
C GLY A 365 6.45 -2.41 5.48
N GLU A 366 6.89 -3.56 4.96
CA GLU A 366 6.08 -4.78 4.87
C GLU A 366 5.85 -5.44 6.24
N ALA A 367 6.85 -5.37 7.13
CA ALA A 367 6.72 -5.90 8.49
C ALA A 367 5.75 -5.04 9.31
N PHE A 368 4.83 -5.68 10.01
CA PHE A 368 3.97 -5.03 10.99
C PHE A 368 4.81 -4.67 12.22
N VAL A 369 4.83 -3.39 12.60
CA VAL A 369 5.65 -2.91 13.74
C VAL A 369 4.79 -2.73 14.98
N VAL A 370 5.11 -3.41 16.08
CA VAL A 370 4.44 -3.19 17.38
C VAL A 370 5.40 -2.49 18.34
N TYR A 371 4.94 -1.44 19.00
CA TYR A 371 5.76 -0.57 19.84
C TYR A 371 4.93 0.11 20.96
N GLY A 372 5.61 0.72 21.93
CA GLY A 372 5.06 1.49 23.05
C GLY A 372 5.70 2.88 23.15
N HIS A 373 6.24 3.24 24.32
CA HIS A 373 6.99 4.48 24.64
C HIS A 373 6.18 5.78 24.76
N THR A 374 5.16 5.97 23.92
CA THR A 374 4.36 7.19 23.92
C THR A 374 2.92 6.84 24.30
N PRO A 375 2.45 7.23 25.50
CA PRO A 375 1.12 6.86 25.96
C PRO A 375 0.05 7.48 25.07
N VAL A 376 -0.96 6.68 24.73
CA VAL A 376 -2.15 7.08 23.96
C VAL A 376 -3.41 6.55 24.66
N ASP A 377 -4.57 7.20 24.48
CA ASP A 377 -5.82 6.81 25.17
C ASP A 377 -6.29 5.38 24.82
N ALA A 378 -5.97 4.92 23.62
CA ALA A 378 -6.27 3.57 23.14
C ALA A 378 -5.22 3.10 22.13
N VAL A 379 -5.08 1.78 21.96
CA VAL A 379 -4.16 1.18 20.99
C VAL A 379 -4.34 1.80 19.61
N ARG A 380 -3.29 2.42 19.09
CA ARG A 380 -3.30 3.15 17.81
C ARG A 380 -2.65 2.32 16.72
N ILE A 381 -3.45 1.81 15.79
CA ILE A 381 -2.97 1.08 14.61
C ILE A 381 -2.99 2.00 13.39
N VAL A 382 -1.81 2.30 12.84
CA VAL A 382 -1.66 3.18 11.67
C VAL A 382 -0.57 2.66 10.74
N ASN A 383 -0.81 2.68 9.43
CA ASN A 383 0.18 2.34 8.40
C ASN A 383 0.99 1.05 8.65
N ASN A 384 0.35 -0.04 9.07
CA ASN A 384 1.03 -1.31 9.40
C ASN A 384 1.98 -1.20 10.61
N THR A 385 1.65 -0.31 11.55
CA THR A 385 2.29 -0.20 12.87
C THR A 385 1.22 -0.13 13.96
N ALA A 386 1.56 -0.47 15.20
CA ALA A 386 0.67 -0.42 16.35
C ALA A 386 1.39 0.11 17.58
N ASN A 387 0.95 1.27 18.09
CA ASN A 387 1.32 1.75 19.41
C ASN A 387 0.38 1.12 20.45
N ILE A 388 0.94 0.40 21.41
CA ILE A 388 0.20 -0.32 22.46
C ILE A 388 0.47 0.22 23.87
N ASP A 389 1.18 1.32 24.01
CA ASP A 389 1.31 2.01 25.30
C ASP A 389 0.04 2.83 25.56
N THR A 390 -0.80 2.31 26.47
CA THR A 390 -2.07 2.93 26.89
C THR A 390 -1.99 3.52 28.29
N GLY A 391 -0.77 3.82 28.76
CA GLY A 391 -0.55 4.65 29.95
C GLY A 391 -1.03 4.03 31.27
N VAL A 392 -0.84 2.72 31.48
CA VAL A 392 -1.26 2.03 32.73
C VAL A 392 -0.83 2.78 33.98
N VAL A 393 0.40 3.26 34.03
CA VAL A 393 0.96 3.92 35.22
C VAL A 393 0.36 5.30 35.49
N PHE A 394 -0.29 5.90 34.49
CA PHE A 394 -0.97 7.20 34.58
C PHE A 394 -2.47 7.06 34.86
N GLY A 395 -2.97 5.84 35.06
CA GLY A 395 -4.39 5.55 35.30
C GLY A 395 -5.16 5.11 34.05
N GLY A 396 -4.48 4.86 32.93
CA GLY A 396 -5.07 4.29 31.71
C GLY A 396 -5.28 2.78 31.82
N ALA A 397 -4.78 2.01 30.86
CA ALA A 397 -4.84 0.55 30.85
C ALA A 397 -3.47 -0.07 30.56
N LEU A 398 -3.28 -1.34 30.90
CA LEU A 398 -2.20 -2.15 30.35
C LEU A 398 -2.77 -2.96 29.19
N SER A 399 -2.25 -2.70 27.99
CA SER A 399 -2.72 -3.32 26.74
C SER A 399 -1.76 -4.39 26.21
N ALA A 400 -2.34 -5.40 25.57
CA ALA A 400 -1.66 -6.40 24.78
C ALA A 400 -2.25 -6.49 23.38
N LEU A 401 -1.40 -6.82 22.40
CA LEU A 401 -1.80 -7.13 21.03
C LEU A 401 -1.55 -8.60 20.71
N ARG A 402 -2.64 -9.32 20.48
CA ARG A 402 -2.67 -10.76 20.18
C ARG A 402 -2.52 -10.99 18.68
N LEU A 403 -1.40 -11.60 18.28
CA LEU A 403 -1.06 -11.90 16.89
C LEU A 403 -1.30 -13.38 16.55
N PRO A 404 -1.66 -13.72 15.29
CA PRO A 404 -1.76 -12.85 14.11
C PRO A 404 -3.06 -12.04 13.97
N GLY A 405 -4.07 -12.29 14.82
CA GLY A 405 -5.41 -11.68 14.70
C GLY A 405 -5.49 -10.17 14.96
N ARG A 406 -4.44 -9.56 15.51
CA ARG A 406 -4.38 -8.14 15.93
C ARG A 406 -5.50 -7.77 16.91
N GLU A 407 -5.89 -8.71 17.75
CA GLU A 407 -6.89 -8.50 18.79
C GLU A 407 -6.25 -7.71 19.94
N VAL A 408 -6.94 -6.65 20.39
CA VAL A 408 -6.50 -5.84 21.54
C VAL A 408 -7.15 -6.39 22.80
N VAL A 409 -6.33 -6.71 23.79
CA VAL A 409 -6.77 -7.14 25.13
C VAL A 409 -6.17 -6.18 26.15
N SER A 410 -6.99 -5.61 27.03
CA SER A 410 -6.52 -4.64 28.01
C SER A 410 -7.12 -4.88 29.38
N VAL A 411 -6.39 -4.51 30.43
CA VAL A 411 -6.90 -4.43 31.80
C VAL A 411 -6.75 -3.00 32.32
N PRO A 412 -7.77 -2.44 32.99
CA PRO A 412 -7.69 -1.09 33.52
C PRO A 412 -6.64 -0.99 34.63
N SER A 413 -6.00 0.17 34.72
CA SER A 413 -5.11 0.48 35.83
C SER A 413 -5.87 0.54 37.15
N ARG A 414 -5.25 0.07 38.24
CA ARG A 414 -5.84 0.13 39.58
C ARG A 414 -5.75 1.53 40.19
N ALA A 415 -4.76 2.32 39.78
CA ALA A 415 -4.57 3.70 40.23
C ALA A 415 -3.66 4.49 39.28
N ALA A 416 -3.76 5.82 39.30
CA ALA A 416 -2.75 6.68 38.72
C ALA A 416 -1.53 6.77 39.65
N TYR A 417 -0.49 5.97 39.39
CA TYR A 417 0.74 5.90 40.20
C TYR A 417 1.72 7.05 39.90
N SER A 418 1.64 7.63 38.71
CA SER A 418 2.43 8.78 38.28
C SER A 418 1.51 9.85 37.67
N PRO A 419 1.84 11.14 37.79
CA PRO A 419 1.14 12.17 37.03
C PRO A 419 1.26 11.90 35.53
N ALA A 420 0.15 12.03 34.81
CA ALA A 420 0.14 11.96 33.35
C ALA A 420 1.08 13.04 32.78
N PRO A 421 1.92 12.71 31.78
CA PRO A 421 2.78 13.70 31.17
C PRO A 421 1.91 14.74 30.46
N LEU A 422 2.28 16.03 30.59
CA LEU A 422 1.73 17.14 29.80
C LEU A 422 2.26 17.01 28.35
N VAL A 423 1.91 15.94 27.65
CA VAL A 423 2.15 15.88 26.20
C VAL A 423 0.96 16.53 25.55
N SER A 424 1.08 17.82 25.24
CA SER A 424 0.23 18.42 24.22
C SER A 424 0.60 17.74 22.90
N HIS A 425 -0.18 16.75 22.48
CA HIS A 425 -0.06 16.21 21.14
C HIS A 425 -0.35 17.38 20.16
N PRO A 426 0.51 17.64 19.18
CA PRO A 426 0.14 18.51 18.07
C PRO A 426 -1.08 17.99 17.28
N GLU A 427 -1.57 16.77 17.57
CA GLU A 427 -2.63 16.11 16.81
C GLU A 427 -3.49 15.18 17.70
N ASP A 428 -4.23 15.73 18.66
CA ASP A 428 -5.53 15.14 19.08
C ASP A 428 -6.66 15.58 18.13
N VAL A 429 -6.31 15.68 16.85
CA VAL A 429 -7.25 15.67 15.74
C VAL A 429 -7.18 14.25 15.17
N PRO A 430 -8.21 13.41 15.33
CA PRO A 430 -8.37 12.25 14.47
C PRO A 430 -8.42 12.77 13.02
N GLY A 431 -7.31 12.66 12.28
CA GLY A 431 -7.24 13.11 10.88
C GLY A 431 -5.99 13.85 10.41
N ALA A 432 -4.96 14.07 11.24
CA ALA A 432 -3.76 14.83 10.81
C ALA A 432 -2.48 13.98 10.56
N GLY A 433 -2.53 12.66 10.74
CA GLY A 433 -1.41 11.77 10.43
C GLY A 433 -1.19 11.56 8.92
N ALA A 434 -0.49 12.47 8.25
CA ALA A 434 0.09 12.32 6.91
C ALA A 434 -0.80 11.63 5.86
N GLU A 435 -1.98 12.19 5.58
CA GLU A 435 -2.86 11.80 4.44
C GLU A 435 -2.30 12.23 3.06
N GLY A 436 -1.02 12.61 2.99
CA GLY A 436 -0.38 13.03 1.75
C GLY A 436 0.04 11.86 0.88
N LEU A 437 -0.60 11.72 -0.29
CA LEU A 437 -0.03 10.98 -1.41
C LEU A 437 1.35 11.59 -1.73
N GLN A 438 2.42 10.81 -1.63
CA GLN A 438 3.74 11.31 -2.04
C GLN A 438 3.87 11.24 -3.56
N LEU A 439 4.65 12.15 -4.16
CA LEU A 439 4.91 12.10 -5.59
C LEU A 439 5.57 10.77 -6.01
N SER A 440 6.49 10.24 -5.19
CA SER A 440 7.07 8.89 -5.34
C SER A 440 5.99 7.79 -5.35
N ASP A 441 4.88 8.03 -4.65
CA ASP A 441 3.72 7.17 -4.66
C ASP A 441 2.90 7.31 -5.91
N HIS A 442 3.29 8.07 -6.94
CA HIS A 442 2.66 8.10 -8.29
C HIS A 442 3.66 8.23 -9.47
N THR A 443 4.97 8.09 -9.25
CA THR A 443 5.97 8.12 -10.33
C THR A 443 6.44 6.73 -10.75
N GLY A 444 6.85 6.58 -12.02
CA GLY A 444 7.39 5.34 -12.57
C GLY A 444 6.35 4.29 -13.01
N ARG A 445 6.84 3.18 -13.56
CA ARG A 445 6.05 1.99 -13.90
C ARG A 445 5.54 1.30 -12.64
N ARG A 446 4.30 0.82 -12.67
CA ARG A 446 3.66 0.12 -11.54
C ARG A 446 3.15 -1.25 -11.86
N VAL A 447 3.08 -2.06 -10.82
CA VAL A 447 2.43 -3.37 -10.81
C VAL A 447 1.60 -3.47 -9.55
N VAL A 448 0.28 -3.53 -9.70
CA VAL A 448 -0.66 -3.69 -8.59
C VAL A 448 -1.18 -5.12 -8.62
N PHE A 449 -0.99 -5.86 -7.53
CA PHE A 449 -1.57 -7.19 -7.40
C PHE A 449 -3.07 -7.09 -7.06
N THR A 450 -3.88 -7.86 -7.78
CA THR A 450 -5.32 -8.05 -7.55
C THR A 450 -5.61 -9.54 -7.38
N ARG A 451 -6.57 -9.88 -6.52
CA ARG A 451 -7.00 -11.28 -6.34
C ARG A 451 -7.65 -11.89 -7.58
N LEU A 452 -8.35 -11.09 -8.38
CA LEU A 452 -9.12 -11.59 -9.52
C LEU A 452 -8.24 -12.00 -10.71
N ILE A 453 -7.24 -11.19 -11.06
CA ILE A 453 -6.43 -11.40 -12.28
C ILE A 453 -4.92 -11.35 -12.03
N GLY A 454 -4.48 -11.23 -10.78
CA GLY A 454 -3.08 -11.11 -10.41
C GLY A 454 -2.54 -9.70 -10.70
N ASN A 455 -1.36 -9.64 -11.32
CA ASN A 455 -0.63 -8.39 -11.53
C ASN A 455 -1.25 -7.54 -12.65
N VAL A 456 -1.70 -6.34 -12.31
CA VAL A 456 -2.10 -5.28 -13.24
C VAL A 456 -0.95 -4.29 -13.38
N VAL A 457 -0.43 -4.16 -14.60
CA VAL A 457 0.67 -3.22 -14.90
C VAL A 457 0.09 -1.89 -15.33
N VAL A 458 0.60 -0.80 -14.74
CA VAL A 458 0.28 0.57 -15.15
C VAL A 458 1.56 1.24 -15.65
N ALA A 459 1.51 1.76 -16.88
CA ALA A 459 2.63 2.44 -17.51
C ALA A 459 2.87 3.81 -16.86
N GLU A 460 4.12 4.27 -16.89
CA GLU A 460 4.53 5.53 -16.25
C GLU A 460 3.80 6.76 -16.80
N GLY A 461 3.65 6.86 -18.13
CA GLY A 461 2.97 8.00 -18.77
C GLY A 461 1.51 8.18 -18.31
N ASN A 462 0.84 7.07 -18.01
CA ASN A 462 -0.54 7.06 -17.56
C ASN A 462 -0.69 7.52 -16.10
N ASN A 463 0.30 7.21 -15.26
CA ASN A 463 0.32 7.66 -13.87
C ASN A 463 0.40 9.19 -13.77
N ALA A 464 1.12 9.84 -14.69
CA ALA A 464 1.23 11.30 -14.71
C ALA A 464 -0.12 11.98 -14.99
N ALA A 465 -0.90 11.44 -15.93
CA ALA A 465 -2.25 11.93 -16.23
C ALA A 465 -3.22 11.74 -15.06
N ALA A 466 -3.16 10.58 -14.40
CA ALA A 466 -3.96 10.32 -13.20
C ALA A 466 -3.60 11.27 -12.06
N LEU A 467 -2.31 11.55 -11.84
CA LEU A 467 -1.85 12.45 -10.79
C LEU A 467 -2.35 13.89 -11.00
N GLU A 468 -2.41 14.37 -12.24
CA GLU A 468 -2.96 15.70 -12.57
C GLU A 468 -4.43 15.81 -12.14
N VAL A 469 -5.25 14.85 -12.57
CA VAL A 469 -6.69 14.84 -12.28
C VAL A 469 -6.93 14.73 -10.78
N MET A 470 -6.13 13.93 -10.09
CA MET A 470 -6.24 13.68 -8.66
C MET A 470 -5.83 14.87 -7.80
N SER A 471 -4.67 15.45 -8.08
CA SER A 471 -4.09 16.51 -7.25
C SER A 471 -4.87 17.82 -7.31
N ARG A 472 -5.60 18.07 -8.41
CA ARG A 472 -6.29 19.35 -8.64
C ARG A 472 -7.79 19.30 -8.46
N PHE A 473 -8.44 18.17 -8.76
CA PHE A 473 -9.89 18.16 -8.98
C PHE A 473 -10.65 17.04 -8.28
N ALA A 474 -9.96 16.07 -7.68
CA ALA A 474 -10.63 14.97 -7.01
C ALA A 474 -11.25 15.39 -5.68
N ALA A 475 -12.27 14.63 -5.26
CA ALA A 475 -12.75 14.68 -3.89
C ALA A 475 -11.66 14.27 -2.92
N HIS A 476 -11.85 14.58 -1.64
CA HIS A 476 -10.90 14.20 -0.60
C HIS A 476 -10.58 12.69 -0.69
N PRO A 477 -9.29 12.27 -0.74
CA PRO A 477 -8.91 10.88 -0.99
C PRO A 477 -9.55 9.86 -0.05
N ARG A 478 -9.84 10.22 1.20
CA ARG A 478 -10.60 9.40 2.17
C ARG A 478 -11.86 8.73 1.59
N TRP A 479 -12.57 9.39 0.66
CA TRP A 479 -13.80 8.87 0.05
C TRP A 479 -13.54 7.98 -1.19
N LEU A 480 -12.33 7.99 -1.73
CA LEU A 480 -11.94 7.26 -2.95
C LEU A 480 -11.57 5.82 -2.67
N ILE A 481 -12.54 5.07 -2.14
CA ILE A 481 -12.38 3.65 -1.84
C ILE A 481 -12.63 2.75 -3.06
N TYR A 482 -13.24 3.31 -4.11
CA TYR A 482 -13.64 2.63 -5.33
C TYR A 482 -13.74 3.61 -6.50
N LEU A 483 -13.29 3.17 -7.68
CA LEU A 483 -13.66 3.79 -8.95
C LEU A 483 -14.25 2.71 -9.88
N PRO A 484 -15.35 3.03 -10.58
CA PRO A 484 -16.03 2.07 -11.44
C PRO A 484 -15.22 1.82 -12.73
N PRO A 485 -15.28 0.60 -13.28
CA PRO A 485 -14.60 0.30 -14.52
C PRO A 485 -15.31 0.90 -15.73
N THR A 486 -14.57 1.07 -16.82
CA THR A 486 -15.09 1.25 -18.15
C THR A 486 -15.85 0.00 -18.61
N MET A 487 -16.70 0.16 -19.62
CA MET A 487 -17.55 -0.90 -20.14
C MET A 487 -17.36 -1.06 -21.65
N SER A 488 -17.14 -2.29 -22.11
CA SER A 488 -17.08 -2.61 -23.53
C SER A 488 -18.48 -2.72 -24.13
N PRO A 489 -18.70 -2.24 -25.37
CA PRO A 489 -19.89 -2.59 -26.12
C PRO A 489 -19.81 -4.04 -26.62
N VAL A 490 -20.93 -4.49 -27.16
CA VAL A 490 -21.06 -5.75 -27.90
C VAL A 490 -20.28 -5.72 -29.23
N GLU A 491 -19.98 -6.90 -29.77
CA GLU A 491 -19.52 -7.07 -31.17
C GLU A 491 -20.48 -6.39 -32.16
N THR A 492 -19.95 -6.03 -33.34
CA THR A 492 -20.75 -5.35 -34.35
C THR A 492 -21.85 -6.26 -34.88
N ALA A 493 -23.04 -5.69 -35.05
CA ALA A 493 -24.20 -6.47 -35.41
C ALA A 493 -24.11 -7.05 -36.82
N SER A 494 -24.54 -8.30 -36.99
CA SER A 494 -24.65 -8.91 -38.31
C SER A 494 -25.84 -8.35 -39.10
N ALA A 495 -26.88 -7.87 -38.40
CA ALA A 495 -28.04 -7.23 -39.01
C ALA A 495 -27.64 -5.96 -39.80
N GLU A 496 -28.21 -5.76 -40.98
CA GLU A 496 -27.80 -4.69 -41.90
C GLU A 496 -27.99 -3.29 -41.31
N ASP A 497 -29.09 -3.05 -40.60
CA ASP A 497 -29.49 -1.73 -40.09
C ASP A 497 -28.91 -1.34 -38.71
N TYR A 498 -28.14 -2.22 -38.09
CA TYR A 498 -27.65 -2.04 -36.72
C TYR A 498 -26.12 -2.05 -36.65
N LEU A 499 -25.59 -1.23 -35.75
CA LEU A 499 -24.20 -1.30 -35.31
C LEU A 499 -24.06 -2.19 -34.06
N GLU A 500 -25.03 -2.11 -33.15
CA GLU A 500 -25.14 -2.91 -31.93
C GLU A 500 -26.52 -3.53 -31.88
N HIS A 501 -26.57 -4.83 -31.54
CA HIS A 501 -27.83 -5.56 -31.44
C HIS A 501 -27.74 -6.61 -30.30
N PRO A 502 -28.87 -6.94 -29.63
CA PRO A 502 -28.85 -7.85 -28.47
C PRO A 502 -28.34 -9.25 -28.78
N ALA A 503 -28.57 -9.75 -30.00
CA ALA A 503 -28.20 -11.09 -30.42
C ALA A 503 -26.71 -11.38 -30.19
N GLU A 504 -25.84 -10.43 -30.51
CA GLU A 504 -24.40 -10.56 -30.36
C GLU A 504 -23.97 -10.59 -28.88
N ALA A 505 -24.71 -9.93 -27.98
CA ALA A 505 -24.43 -9.95 -26.55
C ALA A 505 -24.83 -11.29 -25.93
N PHE A 506 -26.00 -11.81 -26.29
CA PHE A 506 -26.43 -13.15 -25.85
C PHE A 506 -25.53 -14.24 -26.41
N ALA A 507 -25.16 -14.15 -27.69
CA ALA A 507 -24.21 -15.07 -28.32
C ALA A 507 -22.82 -14.99 -27.65
N TYR A 508 -22.36 -13.79 -27.27
CA TYR A 508 -21.11 -13.62 -26.53
C TYR A 508 -21.14 -14.40 -25.21
N PHE A 509 -22.16 -14.20 -24.38
CA PHE A 509 -22.28 -14.90 -23.09
C PHE A 509 -22.48 -16.41 -23.27
N ALA A 510 -23.27 -16.84 -24.25
CA ALA A 510 -23.44 -18.26 -24.59
C ALA A 510 -22.09 -18.93 -24.95
N ARG A 511 -21.24 -18.27 -25.76
CA ARG A 511 -19.89 -18.77 -26.10
C ARG A 511 -18.95 -18.84 -24.90
N GLN A 512 -19.17 -18.03 -23.86
CA GLN A 512 -18.44 -18.09 -22.59
C GLN A 512 -19.03 -19.14 -21.63
N GLY A 513 -20.04 -19.92 -22.03
CA GLY A 513 -20.70 -20.93 -21.19
C GLY A 513 -21.69 -20.35 -20.18
N ILE A 514 -22.06 -19.07 -20.31
CA ILE A 514 -23.06 -18.43 -19.44
C ILE A 514 -24.45 -18.65 -20.03
N ARG A 515 -25.26 -19.45 -19.33
CA ARG A 515 -26.65 -19.76 -19.72
C ARG A 515 -27.64 -18.67 -19.36
N ASN A 516 -27.48 -18.05 -18.19
CA ASN A 516 -28.44 -17.07 -17.67
C ASN A 516 -27.76 -15.72 -17.52
N VAL A 517 -28.36 -14.69 -18.11
CA VAL A 517 -27.95 -13.30 -18.01
C VAL A 517 -29.10 -12.44 -17.52
N LEU A 518 -28.79 -11.29 -16.93
CA LEU A 518 -29.74 -10.24 -16.61
C LEU A 518 -29.52 -9.06 -17.56
N CYS A 519 -30.58 -8.68 -18.27
CA CYS A 519 -30.64 -7.41 -18.98
C CYS A 519 -31.12 -6.34 -18.00
N GLU A 520 -30.33 -5.28 -17.84
CA GLU A 520 -30.70 -4.10 -17.07
C GLU A 520 -30.85 -2.90 -18.02
N GLU A 521 -31.81 -2.03 -17.75
CA GLU A 521 -31.91 -0.76 -18.49
C GLU A 521 -30.61 0.03 -18.38
N LYS A 522 -30.11 0.50 -19.52
CA LYS A 522 -29.00 1.43 -19.52
C LYS A 522 -29.55 2.85 -19.37
N HIS A 523 -29.53 3.34 -18.13
CA HIS A 523 -29.90 4.71 -17.82
C HIS A 523 -28.93 5.70 -18.46
N MET A 524 -29.46 6.75 -19.08
CA MET A 524 -28.67 7.81 -19.70
C MET A 524 -28.47 8.98 -18.73
N GLY A 525 -27.38 8.92 -17.97
CA GLY A 525 -27.05 9.93 -16.96
C GLY A 525 -25.55 10.12 -16.80
N SER A 526 -25.11 10.20 -15.56
CA SER A 526 -23.69 10.15 -15.21
C SER A 526 -23.47 9.18 -14.05
N ARG A 527 -22.53 8.26 -14.25
CA ARG A 527 -22.07 7.31 -13.22
C ARG A 527 -21.69 8.02 -11.93
N ALA A 528 -22.30 7.60 -10.82
CA ALA A 528 -22.09 8.15 -9.49
C ALA A 528 -21.79 7.01 -8.50
N VAL A 529 -20.65 7.10 -7.83
CA VAL A 529 -20.32 6.27 -6.67
C VAL A 529 -20.74 7.03 -5.42
N MET A 530 -21.65 6.47 -4.63
CA MET A 530 -22.19 7.11 -3.43
C MET A 530 -21.67 6.39 -2.19
N VAL A 531 -20.79 7.03 -1.44
CA VAL A 531 -20.40 6.58 -0.11
C VAL A 531 -21.28 7.32 0.89
N VAL A 532 -22.12 6.59 1.62
CA VAL A 532 -23.14 7.15 2.52
C VAL A 532 -22.93 6.56 3.90
N CYS A 533 -22.76 7.43 4.89
CA CYS A 533 -22.72 7.06 6.31
C CYS A 533 -24.07 7.37 6.95
N ARG A 534 -24.44 6.61 7.98
CA ARG A 534 -25.65 6.83 8.78
C ARG A 534 -25.62 8.22 9.43
N ASP A 535 -24.46 8.62 9.92
CA ASP A 535 -24.20 9.89 10.61
C ASP A 535 -22.73 10.34 10.45
N VAL A 536 -22.42 11.52 11.01
CA VAL A 536 -21.08 12.12 10.97
C VAL A 536 -20.10 11.32 11.82
N ASP A 537 -20.53 10.76 12.94
CA ASP A 537 -19.68 9.95 13.83
C ASP A 537 -19.14 8.71 13.11
N THR A 538 -19.99 8.07 12.30
CA THR A 538 -19.59 6.97 11.43
C THR A 538 -18.55 7.42 10.39
N ALA A 539 -18.75 8.57 9.76
CA ALA A 539 -17.81 9.14 8.80
C ALA A 539 -16.44 9.43 9.45
N THR A 540 -16.43 9.99 10.66
CA THR A 540 -15.20 10.26 11.42
C THR A 540 -14.48 8.97 11.80
N ARG A 541 -15.19 8.01 12.42
CA ARG A 541 -14.59 6.75 12.86
C ARG A 541 -14.09 5.89 11.70
N ARG A 542 -14.84 5.82 10.58
CA ARG A 542 -14.57 4.86 9.50
C ARG A 542 -13.76 5.43 8.33
N PHE A 543 -13.93 6.71 8.04
CA PHE A 543 -13.29 7.41 6.92
C PHE A 543 -12.40 8.57 7.39
N GLY A 544 -12.22 8.76 8.69
CA GLY A 544 -11.39 9.81 9.27
C GLY A 544 -11.95 11.22 9.15
N ALA A 545 -13.21 11.38 8.73
CA ALA A 545 -13.82 12.70 8.42
C ALA A 545 -13.66 13.72 9.57
N ALA A 546 -13.36 14.97 9.21
CA ALA A 546 -13.10 16.05 10.16
C ALA A 546 -14.40 16.75 10.60
N ALA A 547 -14.31 17.56 11.65
CA ALA A 547 -15.43 18.37 12.13
C ALA A 547 -15.94 19.32 11.01
N GLY A 548 -17.22 19.19 10.65
CA GLY A 548 -17.84 19.95 9.57
C GLY A 548 -17.85 19.25 8.19
N ASP A 549 -17.28 18.04 8.08
CA ASP A 549 -17.47 17.20 6.91
C ASP A 549 -18.89 16.62 6.83
N LEU A 550 -19.33 16.31 5.60
CA LEU A 550 -20.61 15.63 5.37
C LEU A 550 -20.48 14.13 5.68
N PRO A 551 -21.57 13.44 6.08
CA PRO A 551 -21.58 12.01 6.39
C PRO A 551 -21.55 11.14 5.11
N GLY A 552 -20.64 11.43 4.19
CA GLY A 552 -20.52 10.75 2.90
C GLY A 552 -20.01 11.64 1.77
N ALA A 553 -19.90 11.05 0.59
CA ALA A 553 -19.56 11.75 -0.65
C ALA A 553 -20.16 11.05 -1.88
N ILE A 554 -20.52 11.86 -2.88
CA ILE A 554 -20.97 11.41 -4.20
C ILE A 554 -19.89 11.75 -5.23
N LEU A 555 -19.35 10.70 -5.85
CA LEU A 555 -18.15 10.76 -6.69
C LEU A 555 -18.47 10.40 -8.14
N THR A 556 -17.82 11.06 -9.09
CA THR A 556 -17.85 10.67 -10.50
C THR A 556 -16.95 9.46 -10.76
N ARG A 557 -17.03 8.87 -11.96
CA ARG A 557 -16.07 7.83 -12.41
C ARG A 557 -14.60 8.23 -12.38
N THR A 558 -14.30 9.53 -12.29
CA THR A 558 -12.94 10.09 -12.22
C THR A 558 -12.55 10.54 -10.81
N GLY A 559 -13.37 10.21 -9.80
CA GLY A 559 -13.08 10.52 -8.40
C GLY A 559 -13.31 11.98 -7.99
N ARG A 560 -14.02 12.77 -8.82
CA ARG A 560 -14.39 14.16 -8.48
C ARG A 560 -15.71 14.18 -7.73
N LEU A 561 -15.95 15.20 -6.91
CA LEU A 561 -17.30 15.43 -6.39
C LEU A 561 -18.29 15.62 -7.56
N PHE A 562 -19.45 14.98 -7.47
CA PHE A 562 -20.44 15.03 -8.54
C PHE A 562 -20.94 16.46 -8.79
N THR A 563 -21.22 17.19 -7.71
CA THR A 563 -21.56 18.62 -7.70
C THR A 563 -20.66 19.39 -6.73
N THR A 564 -20.35 20.64 -7.08
CA THR A 564 -19.67 21.60 -6.21
C THR A 564 -20.66 22.40 -5.34
N ASP A 565 -21.95 22.30 -5.62
CA ASP A 565 -23.01 22.85 -4.77
C ASP A 565 -23.14 21.97 -3.51
N ARG A 566 -22.57 22.46 -2.40
CA ARG A 566 -22.56 21.75 -1.12
C ARG A 566 -23.99 21.50 -0.58
N VAL A 567 -24.92 22.43 -0.78
CA VAL A 567 -26.30 22.32 -0.28
C VAL A 567 -27.02 21.20 -1.02
N LEU A 568 -26.90 21.17 -2.36
CA LEU A 568 -27.46 20.08 -3.15
C LEU A 568 -26.79 18.73 -2.82
N HIS A 569 -25.47 18.71 -2.61
CA HIS A 569 -24.73 17.50 -2.24
C HIS A 569 -25.23 16.92 -0.90
N GLU A 570 -25.34 17.77 0.11
CA GLU A 570 -25.83 17.41 1.44
C GLU A 570 -27.28 16.92 1.39
N ALA A 571 -28.15 17.61 0.63
CA ALA A 571 -29.54 17.20 0.46
C ALA A 571 -29.67 15.79 -0.16
N ILE A 572 -28.85 15.47 -1.16
CA ILE A 572 -28.84 14.13 -1.78
C ILE A 572 -28.36 13.07 -0.78
N LEU A 573 -27.28 13.33 -0.04
CA LEU A 573 -26.76 12.39 0.97
C LEU A 573 -27.76 12.15 2.09
N ALA A 574 -28.37 13.21 2.61
CA ALA A 574 -29.37 13.13 3.68
C ALA A 574 -30.61 12.32 3.24
N GLU A 575 -31.14 12.62 2.05
CA GLU A 575 -32.28 11.88 1.51
C GLU A 575 -31.93 10.41 1.20
N THR A 576 -30.71 10.14 0.77
CA THR A 576 -30.21 8.78 0.56
C THR A 576 -30.12 8.02 1.88
N SER A 577 -29.50 8.60 2.92
CA SER A 577 -29.40 7.98 4.24
C SER A 577 -30.78 7.72 4.86
N ARG A 578 -31.72 8.66 4.70
CA ARG A 578 -33.13 8.48 5.10
C ARG A 578 -33.80 7.32 4.36
N ALA A 579 -33.63 7.22 3.05
CA ALA A 579 -34.21 6.14 2.25
C ALA A 579 -33.62 4.77 2.61
N ILE A 580 -32.31 4.67 2.85
CA ILE A 580 -31.64 3.45 3.32
C ILE A 580 -32.18 3.04 4.70
N SER A 581 -32.38 4.01 5.60
CA SER A 581 -32.94 3.78 6.93
C SER A 581 -34.38 3.26 6.84
N ALA A 582 -35.24 3.92 6.05
CA ALA A 582 -36.63 3.51 5.87
C ALA A 582 -36.75 2.12 5.21
N ALA A 583 -35.82 1.79 4.31
CA ALA A 583 -35.74 0.48 3.71
C ALA A 583 -35.20 -0.60 4.67
N GLY A 584 -34.69 -0.25 5.86
CA GLY A 584 -34.14 -1.20 6.84
C GLY A 584 -32.78 -1.80 6.47
N LEU A 585 -32.06 -1.20 5.52
CA LEU A 585 -30.82 -1.79 4.97
C LEU A 585 -29.62 -1.69 5.91
N TRP A 586 -29.60 -0.73 6.85
CA TRP A 586 -28.54 -0.65 7.86
C TRP A 586 -28.49 -1.90 8.73
N ASP A 587 -29.65 -2.35 9.21
CA ASP A 587 -29.74 -3.46 10.13
C ASP A 587 -29.65 -4.80 9.37
N GLU A 588 -30.27 -4.90 8.19
CA GLU A 588 -30.19 -6.09 7.33
C GLU A 588 -28.76 -6.40 6.86
N LEU A 589 -27.96 -5.37 6.58
CA LEU A 589 -26.58 -5.49 6.14
C LEU A 589 -25.56 -5.32 7.27
N GLU A 590 -26.02 -5.21 8.51
CA GLU A 590 -25.21 -5.05 9.73
C GLU A 590 -24.13 -3.96 9.61
N THR A 591 -24.53 -2.77 9.16
CA THR A 591 -23.61 -1.68 8.81
C THR A 591 -24.18 -0.30 9.13
N ASP A 592 -23.28 0.67 9.35
CA ASP A 592 -23.60 2.09 9.46
C ASP A 592 -23.07 2.91 8.27
N TRP A 593 -22.47 2.28 7.27
CA TRP A 593 -22.11 2.91 6.00
C TRP A 593 -22.32 1.98 4.81
N LEU A 594 -22.53 2.56 3.63
CA LEU A 594 -22.66 1.84 2.36
C LEU A 594 -21.91 2.56 1.23
N CYS A 595 -21.29 1.75 0.35
CA CYS A 595 -20.81 2.20 -0.95
C CYS A 595 -21.76 1.68 -2.04
N LEU A 596 -22.44 2.59 -2.74
CA LEU A 596 -23.39 2.28 -3.80
C LEU A 596 -22.83 2.70 -5.16
N ASP A 597 -23.15 1.93 -6.19
CA ASP A 597 -22.84 2.25 -7.57
C ASP A 597 -24.15 2.54 -8.32
N ALA A 598 -24.26 3.74 -8.88
CA ALA A 598 -25.51 4.29 -9.40
C ALA A 598 -25.32 5.13 -10.67
N GLU A 599 -26.42 5.40 -11.37
CA GLU A 599 -26.49 6.40 -12.43
C GLU A 599 -27.34 7.57 -11.94
N LEU A 600 -26.84 8.81 -12.08
CA LEU A 600 -27.56 10.03 -11.70
C LEU A 600 -28.06 10.76 -12.95
N LEU A 601 -29.36 11.08 -12.97
CA LEU A 601 -30.09 11.68 -14.09
C LEU A 601 -30.64 13.08 -13.69
N PRO A 602 -30.80 14.02 -14.65
CA PRO A 602 -30.56 13.88 -16.09
C PRO A 602 -29.10 14.01 -16.50
N TRP A 603 -28.80 13.63 -17.75
CA TRP A 603 -27.48 13.80 -18.34
C TRP A 603 -27.00 15.26 -18.31
N ASN A 604 -27.88 16.23 -18.58
CA ASN A 604 -27.51 17.65 -18.57
C ASN A 604 -27.23 18.21 -17.17
N ALA A 605 -27.53 17.48 -16.09
CA ALA A 605 -27.12 17.87 -14.73
C ALA A 605 -25.59 17.98 -14.61
N LYS A 606 -24.84 17.18 -15.40
CA LYS A 606 -23.38 17.24 -15.47
C LYS A 606 -22.84 17.69 -16.83
N ALA A 607 -23.51 17.33 -17.93
CA ALA A 607 -22.99 17.49 -19.29
C ALA A 607 -23.45 18.78 -20.01
N GLN A 608 -23.90 19.81 -19.29
CA GLN A 608 -24.47 21.01 -19.90
C GLN A 608 -23.49 21.73 -20.86
N THR A 609 -22.22 21.85 -20.50
CA THR A 609 -21.19 22.46 -21.35
C THR A 609 -21.00 21.67 -22.64
N LEU A 610 -20.91 20.34 -22.56
CA LEU A 610 -20.75 19.45 -23.70
C LEU A 610 -21.94 19.56 -24.68
N LEU A 611 -23.16 19.65 -24.14
CA LEU A 611 -24.37 19.89 -24.92
C LEU A 611 -24.33 21.23 -25.67
N LYS A 612 -23.92 22.31 -25.00
CA LYS A 612 -23.85 23.66 -25.58
C LYS A 612 -22.73 23.83 -26.61
N GLU A 613 -21.60 23.17 -26.40
CA GLU A 613 -20.39 23.38 -27.22
C GLU A 613 -20.23 22.36 -28.35
N GLN A 614 -20.75 21.14 -28.19
CA GLN A 614 -20.57 20.07 -29.18
C GLN A 614 -21.89 19.61 -29.81
N TYR A 615 -22.87 19.19 -29.00
CA TYR A 615 -24.06 18.54 -29.56
C TYR A 615 -25.04 19.50 -30.24
N ALA A 616 -25.45 20.56 -29.54
CA ALA A 616 -26.43 21.52 -30.03
C ALA A 616 -25.92 22.34 -31.24
N PRO A 617 -24.65 22.79 -31.31
CA PRO A 617 -24.13 23.49 -32.48
C PRO A 617 -24.18 22.66 -33.76
N VAL A 618 -23.89 21.35 -33.70
CA VAL A 618 -23.97 20.44 -34.85
C VAL A 618 -25.40 20.41 -35.41
N ALA A 619 -26.40 20.23 -34.54
CA ALA A 619 -27.80 20.25 -34.96
C ALA A 619 -28.22 21.63 -35.48
N ALA A 620 -27.85 22.72 -34.81
CA ALA A 620 -28.24 24.07 -35.21
C ALA A 620 -27.66 24.45 -36.58
N ALA A 621 -26.34 24.31 -36.75
CA ALA A 621 -25.66 24.66 -37.99
C ALA A 621 -26.11 23.78 -39.17
N GLY A 622 -26.19 22.47 -38.96
CA GLY A 622 -26.60 21.54 -40.02
C GLY A 622 -28.04 21.80 -40.48
N ARG A 623 -28.96 22.14 -39.57
CA ARG A 623 -30.37 22.43 -39.93
C ARG A 623 -30.50 23.69 -40.76
N VAL A 624 -29.77 24.74 -40.42
CA VAL A 624 -29.78 25.99 -41.18
C VAL A 624 -29.22 25.75 -42.58
N ALA A 625 -28.06 25.10 -42.68
CA ALA A 625 -27.40 24.83 -43.95
C ALA A 625 -28.23 23.92 -44.87
N LEU A 626 -28.69 22.76 -44.36
CA LEU A 626 -29.43 21.79 -45.17
C LEU A 626 -30.79 22.31 -45.63
N LYS A 627 -31.48 23.11 -44.82
CA LYS A 627 -32.76 23.72 -45.25
C LYS A 627 -32.56 24.69 -46.41
N GLU A 628 -31.53 25.53 -46.35
CA GLU A 628 -31.22 26.44 -47.44
C GLU A 628 -30.76 25.69 -48.70
N GLU A 629 -29.91 24.66 -48.54
CA GLU A 629 -29.47 23.78 -49.62
C GLU A 629 -30.66 23.10 -50.32
N ILE A 630 -31.60 22.54 -49.56
CA ILE A 630 -32.83 21.93 -50.08
C ILE A 630 -33.64 22.96 -50.89
N LEU A 631 -33.85 24.17 -50.36
CA LEU A 631 -34.59 25.22 -51.08
C LEU A 631 -33.93 25.62 -52.41
N LEU A 632 -32.60 25.65 -52.46
CA LEU A 632 -31.85 25.95 -53.69
C LEU A 632 -31.92 24.79 -54.69
N LEU A 633 -31.80 23.55 -54.21
CA LEU A 633 -31.90 22.35 -55.03
C LEU A 633 -33.30 22.16 -55.60
N GLU A 634 -34.36 22.43 -54.84
CA GLU A 634 -35.76 22.40 -55.32
C GLU A 634 -35.97 23.39 -56.48
N LYS A 635 -35.45 24.62 -56.34
CA LYS A 635 -35.51 25.64 -57.41
C LYS A 635 -34.74 25.21 -58.66
N ALA A 636 -33.55 24.62 -58.50
CA ALA A 636 -32.73 24.15 -59.61
C ALA A 636 -33.35 22.94 -60.32
N THR A 637 -33.93 22.02 -59.55
CA THR A 637 -34.68 20.85 -60.04
C THR A 637 -35.87 21.29 -60.89
N THR A 638 -36.66 22.25 -60.39
CA THR A 638 -37.80 22.82 -61.11
C THR A 638 -37.39 23.46 -62.45
N ARG A 639 -36.15 23.94 -62.56
CA ARG A 639 -35.58 24.53 -63.79
C ARG A 639 -34.94 23.48 -64.73
N GLY A 640 -34.96 22.20 -64.38
CA GLY A 640 -34.42 21.12 -65.20
C GLY A 640 -32.89 21.02 -65.20
N VAL A 641 -32.21 21.51 -64.17
CA VAL A 641 -30.74 21.40 -64.06
C VAL A 641 -30.35 19.93 -63.80
N PRO A 642 -29.53 19.28 -64.66
CA PRO A 642 -29.21 17.86 -64.52
C PRO A 642 -28.53 17.51 -63.18
N GLY A 643 -28.91 16.37 -62.60
CA GLY A 643 -28.31 15.83 -61.36
C GLY A 643 -28.84 16.44 -60.05
N THR A 644 -29.71 17.44 -60.13
CA THR A 644 -30.25 18.12 -58.93
C THR A 644 -31.28 17.28 -58.16
N ASP A 645 -32.04 16.41 -58.82
CA ASP A 645 -32.97 15.47 -58.17
C ASP A 645 -32.26 14.54 -57.17
N ALA A 646 -31.12 13.96 -57.58
CA ALA A 646 -30.34 13.06 -56.73
C ALA A 646 -29.72 13.82 -55.55
N ALA A 647 -29.17 15.01 -55.79
CA ALA A 647 -28.62 15.85 -54.73
C ALA A 647 -29.72 16.28 -53.74
N LEU A 648 -30.93 16.61 -54.22
CA LEU A 648 -32.07 16.97 -53.38
C LEU A 648 -32.47 15.82 -52.46
N ALA A 649 -32.58 14.60 -53.00
CA ALA A 649 -32.91 13.41 -52.21
C ALA A 649 -31.87 13.15 -51.10
N VAL A 650 -30.58 13.34 -51.41
CA VAL A 650 -29.49 13.22 -50.42
C VAL A 650 -29.62 14.29 -49.34
N ALA A 651 -29.79 15.56 -49.70
CA ALA A 651 -29.92 16.66 -48.74
C ALA A 651 -31.13 16.48 -47.81
N GLN A 652 -32.28 16.05 -48.34
CA GLN A 652 -33.46 15.72 -47.57
C GLN A 652 -33.22 14.54 -46.61
N SER A 653 -32.49 13.51 -47.04
CA SER A 653 -32.11 12.38 -46.20
C SER A 653 -31.24 12.80 -45.02
N ARG A 654 -30.21 13.61 -45.28
CA ARG A 654 -29.32 14.16 -44.25
C ARG A 654 -30.07 15.05 -43.25
N LEU A 655 -31.05 15.83 -43.71
CA LEU A 655 -31.87 16.64 -42.81
C LEU A 655 -32.73 15.77 -41.88
N ARG A 656 -33.30 14.66 -42.37
CA ARG A 656 -34.04 13.71 -41.53
C ARG A 656 -33.15 13.09 -40.45
N ASP A 657 -31.96 12.63 -40.82
CA ASP A 657 -30.96 12.07 -39.90
C ASP A 657 -30.55 13.07 -38.80
N LEU A 658 -30.36 14.34 -39.19
CA LEU A 658 -30.01 15.41 -38.26
C LEU A 658 -31.15 15.75 -37.29
N GLU A 659 -32.40 15.73 -37.74
CA GLU A 659 -33.55 15.90 -36.85
C GLU A 659 -33.68 14.73 -35.87
N SER A 660 -33.45 13.49 -36.32
CA SER A 660 -33.41 12.32 -35.43
C SER A 660 -32.31 12.44 -34.37
N TYR A 661 -31.11 12.87 -34.75
CA TYR A 661 -30.03 13.19 -33.81
C TYR A 661 -30.44 14.26 -32.79
N ARG A 662 -31.11 15.33 -33.24
CA ARG A 662 -31.60 16.40 -32.36
C ARG A 662 -32.63 15.90 -31.35
N VAL A 663 -33.57 15.07 -31.81
CA VAL A 663 -34.56 14.43 -30.94
C VAL A 663 -33.86 13.49 -29.95
N ALA A 664 -32.87 12.71 -30.40
CA ALA A 664 -32.17 11.75 -29.56
C ALA A 664 -31.47 12.40 -28.37
N TYR A 665 -30.62 13.42 -28.55
CA TYR A 665 -29.96 14.06 -27.39
C TYR A 665 -30.95 14.87 -26.53
N GLY A 666 -32.01 15.41 -27.15
CA GLY A 666 -33.03 16.21 -26.46
C GLY A 666 -33.84 15.40 -25.43
N ARG A 667 -34.02 14.10 -25.65
CA ARG A 667 -34.73 13.19 -24.72
C ARG A 667 -34.08 13.09 -23.33
N TYR A 668 -32.79 13.37 -23.22
CA TYR A 668 -32.01 13.22 -21.99
C TYR A 668 -31.72 14.53 -21.27
N CYS A 669 -32.42 15.61 -21.66
CA CYS A 669 -32.19 16.95 -21.15
C CYS A 669 -33.48 17.54 -20.54
N TRP A 670 -33.46 17.89 -19.25
CA TRP A 670 -34.51 18.69 -18.60
C TRP A 670 -33.92 19.66 -17.57
N ASP A 671 -34.68 20.70 -17.21
CA ASP A 671 -34.21 21.70 -16.25
C ASP A 671 -34.05 21.07 -14.86
N VAL A 672 -32.88 21.29 -14.24
CA VAL A 672 -32.60 20.89 -12.85
C VAL A 672 -32.52 22.15 -12.00
N ARG A 673 -33.51 22.36 -11.14
CA ARG A 673 -33.58 23.51 -10.21
C ARG A 673 -33.33 23.11 -8.76
N GLY A 674 -33.44 21.82 -8.45
CA GLY A 674 -33.11 21.26 -7.15
C GLY A 674 -33.21 19.74 -7.14
N ILE A 675 -33.17 19.15 -5.94
CA ILE A 675 -33.19 17.70 -5.74
C ILE A 675 -34.42 17.01 -6.34
N ALA A 676 -35.57 17.68 -6.40
CA ALA A 676 -36.82 17.13 -6.93
C ALA A 676 -36.76 16.80 -8.44
N ASP A 677 -35.85 17.44 -9.17
CA ASP A 677 -35.65 17.24 -10.60
C ASP A 677 -34.60 16.16 -10.91
N LEU A 678 -33.94 15.61 -9.89
CA LEU A 678 -32.94 14.56 -10.03
C LEU A 678 -33.57 13.19 -9.86
N ARG A 679 -33.00 12.19 -10.56
CA ARG A 679 -33.29 10.77 -10.33
C ARG A 679 -31.99 9.99 -10.18
N ILE A 680 -31.97 9.03 -9.28
CA ILE A 680 -30.84 8.14 -9.04
C ILE A 680 -31.28 6.70 -9.29
N ALA A 681 -30.58 6.00 -10.17
CA ALA A 681 -30.78 4.60 -10.46
C ALA A 681 -29.60 3.78 -9.93
N PRO A 682 -29.63 3.36 -8.65
CA PRO A 682 -28.61 2.49 -8.09
C PRO A 682 -28.77 1.06 -8.65
N PHE A 683 -27.66 0.43 -8.99
CA PHE A 683 -27.66 -0.94 -9.54
C PHE A 683 -26.69 -1.89 -8.83
N HIS A 684 -25.72 -1.41 -8.02
CA HIS A 684 -24.92 -2.29 -7.16
C HIS A 684 -24.79 -1.73 -5.73
N VAL A 685 -24.96 -2.61 -4.75
CA VAL A 685 -24.42 -2.43 -3.41
C VAL A 685 -23.00 -2.98 -3.45
N MET A 686 -21.99 -2.14 -3.32
CA MET A 686 -20.59 -2.54 -3.52
C MET A 686 -19.95 -3.04 -2.22
N ALA A 687 -20.09 -2.26 -1.14
CA ALA A 687 -19.46 -2.55 0.14
C ALA A 687 -20.25 -1.99 1.32
N ALA A 688 -20.06 -2.65 2.47
CA ALA A 688 -20.55 -2.30 3.80
C ALA A 688 -19.44 -2.63 4.83
N GLU A 689 -19.71 -2.43 6.10
CA GLU A 689 -18.78 -2.77 7.17
C GLU A 689 -18.31 -4.23 7.05
N ARG A 690 -16.99 -4.42 6.96
CA ARG A 690 -16.31 -5.73 6.87
C ARG A 690 -16.74 -6.65 5.70
N ARG A 691 -17.58 -6.18 4.76
CA ARG A 691 -18.03 -6.98 3.62
C ARG A 691 -18.09 -6.21 2.29
N ILE A 692 -17.73 -6.90 1.21
CA ILE A 692 -18.09 -6.51 -0.16
C ILE A 692 -19.09 -7.52 -0.72
N PHE A 693 -19.98 -7.10 -1.61
CA PHE A 693 -21.12 -7.92 -2.06
C PHE A 693 -20.93 -8.53 -3.45
N ILE A 694 -19.69 -8.85 -3.83
CA ILE A 694 -19.38 -9.51 -5.12
C ILE A 694 -19.78 -10.99 -5.15
N ASP A 695 -20.15 -11.55 -4.00
CA ASP A 695 -20.70 -12.89 -3.84
C ASP A 695 -22.20 -12.94 -4.14
N GLN A 696 -22.88 -11.79 -4.15
CA GLN A 696 -24.30 -11.69 -4.46
C GLN A 696 -24.56 -11.68 -5.97
N THR A 697 -25.80 -11.95 -6.35
CA THR A 697 -26.22 -11.98 -7.75
C THR A 697 -26.72 -10.61 -8.21
N HIS A 698 -26.65 -10.33 -9.52
CA HIS A 698 -27.20 -9.10 -10.09
C HIS A 698 -28.68 -8.87 -9.75
N PRO A 699 -29.56 -9.90 -9.81
CA PRO A 699 -30.94 -9.77 -9.33
C PRO A 699 -31.04 -9.35 -7.86
N TRP A 700 -30.17 -9.85 -6.98
CA TRP A 700 -30.14 -9.44 -5.57
C TRP A 700 -29.83 -7.95 -5.45
N HIS A 701 -28.79 -7.45 -6.12
CA HIS A 701 -28.43 -6.02 -6.04
C HIS A 701 -29.58 -5.11 -6.47
N VAL A 702 -30.19 -5.39 -7.63
CA VAL A 702 -31.28 -4.57 -8.17
C VAL A 702 -32.52 -4.65 -7.27
N ALA A 703 -32.86 -5.84 -6.77
CA ALA A 703 -34.01 -6.01 -5.87
C ALA A 703 -33.82 -5.29 -4.53
N THR A 704 -32.63 -5.41 -3.93
CA THR A 704 -32.28 -4.72 -2.68
C THR A 704 -32.37 -3.20 -2.85
N LEU A 705 -31.82 -2.67 -3.95
CA LEU A 705 -31.79 -1.23 -4.20
C LEU A 705 -33.12 -0.65 -4.70
N ALA A 706 -33.97 -1.46 -5.32
CA ALA A 706 -35.32 -1.04 -5.74
C ALA A 706 -36.20 -0.59 -4.57
N ARG A 707 -35.94 -1.08 -3.34
CA ARG A 707 -36.63 -0.66 -2.11
C ARG A 707 -36.46 0.82 -1.80
N LEU A 708 -35.35 1.44 -2.22
CA LEU A 708 -35.13 2.87 -2.00
C LEU A 708 -36.19 3.72 -2.71
N ALA A 709 -36.63 3.29 -3.90
CA ALA A 709 -37.67 3.96 -4.67
C ALA A 709 -39.06 3.88 -4.01
N ASP A 710 -39.29 2.90 -3.13
CA ASP A 710 -40.55 2.80 -2.37
C ASP A 710 -40.61 3.83 -1.23
N HIS A 711 -39.47 4.41 -0.86
CA HIS A 711 -39.35 5.35 0.27
C HIS A 711 -38.94 6.76 -0.14
N SER A 712 -38.51 6.99 -1.39
CA SER A 712 -38.09 8.29 -1.87
C SER A 712 -38.25 8.45 -3.38
N PRO A 713 -38.84 9.57 -3.85
CA PRO A 713 -38.97 9.87 -5.28
C PRO A 713 -37.64 10.22 -5.97
N LEU A 714 -36.57 10.41 -5.19
CA LEU A 714 -35.23 10.59 -5.72
C LEU A 714 -34.71 9.32 -6.41
N PHE A 715 -35.14 8.15 -5.97
CA PHE A 715 -34.70 6.88 -6.53
C PHE A 715 -35.68 6.35 -7.57
N GLN A 716 -35.15 5.74 -8.63
CA GLN A 716 -35.93 5.04 -9.63
C GLN A 716 -35.52 3.57 -9.73
N LYS A 717 -36.51 2.71 -9.96
CA LYS A 717 -36.26 1.27 -10.13
C LYS A 717 -35.60 1.02 -11.49
N THR A 718 -34.51 0.28 -11.51
CA THR A 718 -33.91 -0.20 -12.75
C THR A 718 -34.74 -1.37 -13.26
N ALA A 719 -35.34 -1.21 -14.43
CA ALA A 719 -36.16 -2.26 -14.99
C ALA A 719 -35.28 -3.32 -15.66
N THR A 720 -35.60 -4.59 -15.43
CA THR A 720 -34.75 -5.73 -15.77
C THR A 720 -35.50 -6.85 -16.47
N LEU A 721 -34.77 -7.72 -17.16
CA LEU A 721 -35.31 -8.94 -17.77
C LEU A 721 -34.25 -10.07 -17.71
N PRO A 722 -34.54 -11.21 -17.06
CA PRO A 722 -33.67 -12.38 -17.16
C PRO A 722 -33.80 -13.03 -18.54
N VAL A 723 -32.67 -13.42 -19.13
CA VAL A 723 -32.61 -14.09 -20.44
C VAL A 723 -31.79 -15.37 -20.33
N ASN A 724 -32.33 -16.47 -20.84
CA ASN A 724 -31.63 -17.73 -21.02
C ASN A 724 -31.03 -17.77 -22.44
N THR A 725 -29.71 -17.68 -22.55
CA THR A 725 -28.99 -17.57 -23.83
C THR A 725 -29.05 -18.82 -24.70
N GLN A 726 -29.52 -19.94 -24.14
CA GLN A 726 -29.69 -21.22 -24.84
C GLN A 726 -31.15 -21.51 -25.22
N ASP A 727 -32.08 -20.62 -24.86
CA ASP A 727 -33.49 -20.72 -25.17
C ASP A 727 -33.87 -19.64 -26.19
N ALA A 728 -34.30 -20.07 -27.38
CA ALA A 728 -34.62 -19.18 -28.48
C ALA A 728 -35.78 -18.23 -28.15
N ASP A 729 -36.78 -18.69 -27.41
CA ASP A 729 -37.94 -17.86 -27.03
C ASP A 729 -37.53 -16.81 -25.99
N SER A 730 -36.67 -17.20 -25.03
CA SER A 730 -36.12 -16.26 -24.04
C SER A 730 -35.22 -15.20 -24.69
N VAL A 731 -34.40 -15.59 -25.67
CA VAL A 731 -33.59 -14.65 -26.46
C VAL A 731 -34.48 -13.70 -27.27
N ALA A 732 -35.52 -14.21 -27.92
CA ALA A 732 -36.47 -13.39 -28.67
C ALA A 732 -37.20 -12.38 -27.76
N ALA A 733 -37.60 -12.79 -26.55
CA ALA A 733 -38.17 -11.90 -25.55
C ALA A 733 -37.17 -10.81 -25.12
N GLY A 734 -35.89 -11.16 -24.96
CA GLY A 734 -34.81 -10.22 -24.68
C GLY A 734 -34.62 -9.16 -25.77
N ILE A 735 -34.68 -9.57 -27.03
CA ILE A 735 -34.61 -8.67 -28.19
C ILE A 735 -35.84 -7.74 -28.21
N ALA A 736 -37.05 -8.29 -28.07
CA ALA A 736 -38.29 -7.51 -28.10
C ALA A 736 -38.32 -6.45 -27.00
N TRP A 737 -37.90 -6.81 -25.79
CA TRP A 737 -37.81 -5.89 -24.65
C TRP A 737 -36.83 -4.74 -24.88
N TRP A 738 -35.67 -5.04 -25.48
CA TRP A 738 -34.69 -4.01 -25.85
C TRP A 738 -35.23 -3.08 -26.95
N SER A 739 -35.90 -3.62 -27.96
CA SER A 739 -36.51 -2.84 -29.04
C SER A 739 -37.55 -1.87 -28.49
N GLU A 740 -38.49 -2.35 -27.67
CA GLU A 740 -39.52 -1.54 -27.04
C GLU A 740 -38.93 -0.37 -26.23
N ARG A 741 -37.89 -0.65 -25.43
CA ARG A 741 -37.21 0.37 -24.61
C ARG A 741 -36.52 1.42 -25.46
N THR A 742 -35.78 1.00 -26.49
CA THR A 742 -34.99 1.91 -27.32
C THR A 742 -35.86 2.75 -28.25
N GLU A 743 -36.97 2.20 -28.75
CA GLU A 743 -37.99 2.95 -29.51
C GLU A 743 -38.65 4.03 -28.66
N ASN A 744 -38.95 3.72 -27.39
CA ASN A 744 -39.46 4.67 -26.40
C ASN A 744 -38.41 5.66 -25.86
N GLY A 745 -37.18 5.61 -26.38
CA GLY A 745 -36.14 6.61 -26.11
C GLY A 745 -35.21 6.30 -24.96
N GLY A 746 -35.18 5.07 -24.47
CA GLY A 746 -34.08 4.59 -23.64
C GLY A 746 -32.77 4.49 -24.43
N GLU A 747 -31.63 4.62 -23.74
CA GLU A 747 -30.32 4.49 -24.39
C GLU A 747 -30.08 3.06 -24.89
N GLY A 748 -30.57 2.05 -24.18
CA GLY A 748 -30.34 0.65 -24.48
C GLY A 748 -30.35 -0.20 -23.23
N MET A 749 -29.52 -1.24 -23.21
CA MET A 749 -29.39 -2.13 -22.06
C MET A 749 -27.93 -2.47 -21.75
N VAL A 750 -27.72 -2.95 -20.52
CA VAL A 750 -26.49 -3.59 -20.07
C VAL A 750 -26.82 -5.05 -19.78
N VAL A 751 -26.14 -5.97 -20.46
CA VAL A 751 -26.27 -7.41 -20.26
C VAL A 751 -25.17 -7.89 -19.32
N LYS A 752 -25.56 -8.55 -18.24
CA LYS A 752 -24.65 -9.01 -17.17
C LYS A 752 -24.88 -10.50 -16.88
N PRO A 753 -23.85 -11.28 -16.53
CA PRO A 753 -24.07 -12.62 -15.99
C PRO A 753 -24.87 -12.55 -14.69
N LEU A 754 -25.59 -13.63 -14.30
CA LEU A 754 -26.31 -13.63 -13.03
C LEU A 754 -25.37 -13.46 -11.82
N SER A 755 -24.25 -14.17 -11.82
CA SER A 755 -23.20 -14.03 -10.81
C SER A 755 -22.40 -12.75 -11.07
N PHE A 756 -22.13 -11.97 -10.02
CA PHE A 756 -21.38 -10.72 -10.15
C PHE A 756 -19.95 -10.92 -10.66
N LEU A 757 -19.29 -11.99 -10.19
CA LEU A 757 -17.97 -12.38 -10.69
C LEU A 757 -18.11 -13.28 -11.93
N PRO A 758 -17.69 -12.81 -13.12
CA PRO A 758 -17.69 -13.64 -14.31
C PRO A 758 -16.57 -14.69 -14.25
N PRO A 759 -16.70 -15.83 -14.97
CA PRO A 759 -15.59 -16.75 -15.20
C PRO A 759 -14.38 -16.06 -15.84
N LYS A 760 -13.17 -16.63 -15.65
CA LYS A 760 -11.93 -16.09 -16.23
C LYS A 760 -12.09 -15.87 -17.75
N LYS A 761 -11.80 -14.65 -18.22
CA LYS A 761 -11.94 -14.14 -19.61
C LYS A 761 -13.34 -13.66 -20.05
N CYS A 762 -14.36 -13.77 -19.20
CA CYS A 762 -15.67 -13.18 -19.50
C CYS A 762 -15.75 -11.74 -18.98
N GLN A 763 -16.55 -10.90 -19.65
CA GLN A 763 -16.74 -9.50 -19.25
C GLN A 763 -17.79 -9.45 -18.13
N PRO A 764 -17.64 -8.56 -17.13
CA PRO A 764 -18.64 -8.40 -16.06
C PRO A 764 -19.93 -7.76 -16.58
N ALA A 765 -19.87 -7.01 -17.68
CA ALA A 765 -21.00 -6.38 -18.32
C ALA A 765 -20.70 -6.07 -19.79
N VAL A 766 -21.73 -6.12 -20.64
CA VAL A 766 -21.67 -5.68 -22.04
C VAL A 766 -22.82 -4.72 -22.32
N LYS A 767 -22.54 -3.54 -22.86
CA LYS A 767 -23.60 -2.60 -23.28
C LYS A 767 -24.06 -2.88 -24.71
N VAL A 768 -25.37 -2.73 -24.92
CA VAL A 768 -26.04 -2.81 -26.22
C VAL A 768 -26.92 -1.57 -26.36
N ARG A 769 -26.46 -0.60 -27.15
CA ARG A 769 -27.12 0.71 -27.27
C ARG A 769 -28.08 0.72 -28.45
N GLY A 770 -29.18 1.45 -28.28
CA GLY A 770 -30.23 1.65 -29.28
C GLY A 770 -29.72 2.41 -30.51
N ARG A 771 -30.33 2.10 -31.66
CA ARG A 771 -29.99 2.71 -32.95
C ARG A 771 -30.09 4.24 -32.92
N GLU A 772 -31.14 4.79 -32.36
CA GLU A 772 -31.32 6.25 -32.31
C GLU A 772 -30.37 6.92 -31.31
N TYR A 773 -30.06 6.25 -30.19
CA TYR A 773 -29.06 6.73 -29.23
C TYR A 773 -27.67 6.86 -29.88
N LEU A 774 -27.27 5.87 -30.68
CA LEU A 774 -25.94 5.84 -31.30
C LEU A 774 -25.70 7.01 -32.27
N ARG A 775 -26.73 7.74 -32.71
CA ARG A 775 -26.56 9.01 -33.45
C ARG A 775 -25.80 10.05 -32.64
N ILE A 776 -26.00 10.07 -31.32
CA ILE A 776 -25.30 10.97 -30.40
C ILE A 776 -23.79 10.67 -30.42
N ILE A 777 -23.42 9.39 -30.54
CA ILE A 777 -22.04 8.93 -30.41
C ILE A 777 -21.29 8.90 -31.74
N TYR A 778 -21.93 8.42 -32.81
CA TYR A 778 -21.32 8.20 -34.12
C TYR A 778 -21.66 9.29 -35.14
N GLY A 779 -22.52 10.24 -34.76
CA GLY A 779 -22.96 11.36 -35.58
C GLY A 779 -24.35 11.11 -36.23
N PRO A 780 -24.98 12.18 -36.74
CA PRO A 780 -26.35 12.12 -37.25
C PRO A 780 -26.54 11.12 -38.39
N GLU A 781 -25.56 11.05 -39.29
CA GLU A 781 -25.61 10.30 -40.55
C GLU A 781 -25.01 8.88 -40.43
N TYR A 782 -24.74 8.39 -39.22
CA TYR A 782 -24.03 7.11 -39.05
C TYR A 782 -24.83 5.90 -39.59
N THR A 783 -26.16 6.02 -39.66
CA THR A 783 -27.06 4.98 -40.19
C THR A 783 -27.07 4.88 -41.71
N GLN A 784 -26.41 5.80 -42.42
CA GLN A 784 -26.29 5.70 -43.87
C GLN A 784 -25.46 4.45 -44.24
N PRO A 785 -25.85 3.65 -45.25
CA PRO A 785 -25.24 2.34 -45.52
C PRO A 785 -23.71 2.37 -45.61
N ALA A 786 -23.15 3.31 -46.36
CA ALA A 786 -21.71 3.45 -46.53
C ALA A 786 -20.98 3.82 -45.22
N ASN A 787 -21.61 4.62 -44.34
CA ASN A 787 -21.05 4.96 -43.05
C ASN A 787 -21.12 3.78 -42.08
N LEU A 788 -22.26 3.10 -42.06
CA LEU A 788 -22.51 1.97 -41.17
C LEU A 788 -21.57 0.80 -41.49
N GLU A 789 -21.40 0.47 -42.77
CA GLU A 789 -20.46 -0.56 -43.23
C GLU A 789 -19.03 -0.27 -42.75
N ARG A 790 -18.54 0.97 -42.96
CA ARG A 790 -17.23 1.40 -42.44
C ARG A 790 -17.12 1.30 -40.91
N LEU A 791 -18.19 1.59 -40.18
CA LEU A 791 -18.19 1.55 -38.71
C LEU A 791 -18.27 0.14 -38.14
N LYS A 792 -18.69 -0.85 -38.94
CA LYS A 792 -18.67 -2.27 -38.54
C LYS A 792 -17.25 -2.82 -38.39
N GLU A 793 -16.25 -2.16 -38.99
CA GLU A 793 -14.83 -2.42 -38.78
C GLU A 793 -14.31 -1.73 -37.50
N ARG A 794 -14.66 -2.27 -36.32
CA ARG A 794 -14.16 -1.76 -35.02
C ARG A 794 -13.53 -2.86 -34.16
N SER A 795 -12.46 -2.52 -33.45
CA SER A 795 -11.76 -3.44 -32.54
C SER A 795 -12.18 -3.22 -31.09
N LEU A 796 -12.63 -4.28 -30.42
CA LEU A 796 -13.05 -4.25 -29.02
C LEU A 796 -11.96 -4.72 -28.04
N GLY A 797 -10.85 -5.27 -28.56
CA GLY A 797 -9.84 -5.93 -27.74
C GLY A 797 -9.26 -5.04 -26.64
N ALA A 798 -8.86 -3.82 -27.00
CA ALA A 798 -8.31 -2.84 -26.04
C ALA A 798 -9.34 -2.46 -24.97
N LYS A 799 -10.59 -2.16 -25.37
CA LYS A 799 -11.67 -1.78 -24.45
C LYS A 799 -12.05 -2.90 -23.49
N ARG A 800 -12.14 -4.15 -23.97
CA ARG A 800 -12.40 -5.35 -23.15
C ARG A 800 -11.28 -5.61 -22.13
N SER A 801 -10.03 -5.42 -22.54
CA SER A 801 -8.87 -5.54 -21.66
C SER A 801 -8.85 -4.47 -20.56
N LEU A 802 -9.12 -3.21 -20.92
CA LEU A 802 -9.26 -2.10 -19.96
C LEU A 802 -10.36 -2.39 -18.94
N ALA A 803 -11.57 -2.72 -19.40
CA ALA A 803 -12.70 -3.04 -18.53
C ALA A 803 -12.38 -4.16 -17.52
N THR A 804 -11.65 -5.19 -17.94
CA THR A 804 -11.26 -6.30 -17.06
C THR A 804 -10.24 -5.86 -16.00
N ARG A 805 -9.22 -5.10 -16.41
CA ARG A 805 -8.17 -4.61 -15.50
C ARG A 805 -8.73 -3.61 -14.48
N GLU A 806 -9.54 -2.66 -14.94
CA GLU A 806 -10.18 -1.68 -14.07
C GLU A 806 -11.17 -2.33 -13.12
N PHE A 807 -11.94 -3.33 -13.57
CA PHE A 807 -12.86 -4.08 -12.71
C PHE A 807 -12.08 -4.77 -11.58
N ALA A 808 -10.98 -5.46 -11.91
CA ALA A 808 -10.16 -6.12 -10.90
C ALA A 808 -9.54 -5.15 -9.89
N LEU A 809 -9.09 -3.98 -10.35
CA LEU A 809 -8.57 -2.93 -9.47
C LEU A 809 -9.68 -2.34 -8.58
N GLY A 810 -10.85 -2.05 -9.13
CA GLY A 810 -11.99 -1.52 -8.37
C GLY A 810 -12.41 -2.47 -7.24
N ILE A 811 -12.52 -3.77 -7.53
CA ILE A 811 -12.84 -4.77 -6.51
C ILE A 811 -11.72 -4.89 -5.47
N GLU A 812 -10.45 -4.97 -5.90
CA GLU A 812 -9.33 -5.07 -4.97
C GLU A 812 -9.24 -3.85 -4.04
N GLY A 813 -9.53 -2.64 -4.53
CA GLY A 813 -9.58 -1.42 -3.72
C GLY A 813 -10.61 -1.51 -2.59
N LEU A 814 -11.83 -1.96 -2.91
CA LEU A 814 -12.88 -2.19 -1.93
C LEU A 814 -12.49 -3.27 -0.91
N GLU A 815 -11.94 -4.39 -1.38
CA GLU A 815 -11.54 -5.47 -0.49
C GLU A 815 -10.43 -5.05 0.48
N ARG A 816 -9.44 -4.28 0.01
CA ARG A 816 -8.38 -3.70 0.87
C ARG A 816 -8.98 -2.76 1.91
N PHE A 817 -9.90 -1.89 1.49
CA PHE A 817 -10.55 -0.94 2.39
C PHE A 817 -11.37 -1.62 3.49
N VAL A 818 -12.11 -2.66 3.12
CA VAL A 818 -12.95 -3.44 4.03
C VAL A 818 -12.12 -4.31 4.98
N SER A 819 -10.93 -4.75 4.56
CA SER A 819 -9.99 -5.53 5.39
C SER A 819 -9.15 -4.69 6.35
N GLY A 820 -9.32 -3.35 6.34
CA GLY A 820 -8.53 -2.44 7.18
C GLY A 820 -7.10 -2.20 6.69
N ASP A 821 -6.81 -2.43 5.41
CA ASP A 821 -5.53 -2.01 4.82
C ASP A 821 -5.38 -0.49 4.85
N SER A 822 -4.13 0.01 4.74
CA SER A 822 -3.88 1.45 4.69
C SER A 822 -4.55 2.11 3.48
N LEU A 823 -5.03 3.34 3.66
CA LEU A 823 -5.65 4.12 2.58
C LEU A 823 -4.76 4.20 1.33
N ARG A 824 -3.43 4.29 1.50
CA ARG A 824 -2.47 4.19 0.39
C ARG A 824 -2.67 2.95 -0.48
N ARG A 825 -2.84 1.77 0.12
CA ARG A 825 -3.04 0.51 -0.62
C ARG A 825 -4.41 0.48 -1.31
N VAL A 826 -5.42 1.11 -0.72
CA VAL A 826 -6.74 1.29 -1.35
C VAL A 826 -6.62 2.24 -2.55
N HIS A 827 -5.97 3.37 -2.35
CA HIS A 827 -5.76 4.41 -3.34
C HIS A 827 -4.86 3.96 -4.49
N GLU A 828 -3.89 3.09 -4.24
CA GLU A 828 -3.09 2.44 -5.29
C GLU A 828 -4.00 1.80 -6.36
N CYS A 829 -5.10 1.17 -5.95
CA CYS A 829 -6.08 0.59 -6.86
C CYS A 829 -6.89 1.67 -7.59
N ALA A 830 -7.47 2.64 -6.85
CA ALA A 830 -8.27 3.70 -7.44
C ALA A 830 -7.48 4.55 -8.45
N PHE A 831 -6.23 4.92 -8.15
CA PHE A 831 -5.41 5.67 -9.10
C PHE A 831 -4.94 4.84 -10.28
N SER A 832 -4.76 3.53 -10.08
CA SER A 832 -4.49 2.65 -11.20
C SER A 832 -5.68 2.61 -12.16
N VAL A 833 -6.93 2.59 -11.66
CA VAL A 833 -8.12 2.73 -12.53
C VAL A 833 -8.07 4.04 -13.31
N LEU A 834 -7.82 5.16 -12.62
CA LEU A 834 -7.75 6.47 -13.27
C LEU A 834 -6.61 6.58 -14.30
N ALA A 835 -5.48 5.94 -14.03
CA ALA A 835 -4.36 5.87 -14.96
C ALA A 835 -4.72 5.02 -16.19
N LEU A 836 -5.39 3.88 -15.99
CA LEU A 836 -5.85 3.05 -17.11
C LEU A 836 -6.87 3.78 -17.99
N GLU A 837 -7.72 4.63 -17.41
CA GLU A 837 -8.65 5.48 -18.16
C GLU A 837 -7.96 6.52 -19.06
N SER A 838 -6.68 6.82 -18.83
CA SER A 838 -5.88 7.66 -19.74
C SER A 838 -5.29 6.90 -20.94
N GLU A 839 -5.43 5.56 -20.99
CA GLU A 839 -5.01 4.79 -22.17
C GLU A 839 -5.87 5.19 -23.39
N PRO A 840 -5.25 5.49 -24.54
CA PRO A 840 -5.98 5.87 -25.73
C PRO A 840 -6.84 4.70 -26.22
N VAL A 841 -8.16 4.87 -26.15
CA VAL A 841 -9.16 3.96 -26.69
C VAL A 841 -10.20 4.76 -27.46
N ASP A 842 -10.84 4.13 -28.45
CA ASP A 842 -11.91 4.78 -29.21
C ASP A 842 -13.03 5.25 -28.24
N PRO A 843 -13.27 6.57 -28.13
CA PRO A 843 -14.23 7.14 -27.17
C PRO A 843 -15.68 6.79 -27.51
N ARG A 844 -15.94 6.31 -28.73
CA ARG A 844 -17.28 5.88 -29.17
C ARG A 844 -17.67 4.52 -28.56
N LEU A 845 -16.70 3.75 -28.08
CA LEU A 845 -16.91 2.39 -27.59
C LEU A 845 -17.65 2.34 -26.28
#